data_AF-A0A8H6CPN0-F1
#
_entry.id   AF-A0A8H6CPN0-F1
#
_cell.length_a   1.000
_cell.length_b   1.000
_cell.length_c   1.000
_cell.angle_alpha   90.00
_cell.angle_beta   90.00
_cell.angle_gamma   90.00
#
_symmetry.space_group_name_H-M   'P 1'
#
loop_
_entity.id
_entity.type
_entity.pdbx_description
1 polymer ?
#
loop_
_entity_poly.entity_id
_entity_poly.type
_entity_poly.pdbx_seq_one_letter_code
_entity_poly.pdbx_strand_id
1 'polypeptide(L)'
;MPSRITPQQYGLAVLEHVQTGAYPESEEVVSADFPPSALPEVSKLIEQAREDVKVSIRKASRDSAPDIEGWISQAKQLRVDIEKSQEIAREIVEQARQAELLEEQVNDATSKVGLLNGEVAFNKSLAATLEALQATKRTLDLVQRAILAGQLLEAVDLSRQVEGELDSIPVPQSARVAGVVGAKAADLRNDVVERLIESWKAYICVDSVRSSIKISRSLNDSSTVDIQTLVAAMTKLQVFDNVLLPFCRDFEMLVVAPRLQVGADGEVGFLEIDGDEVSVSGQSSDLSAEALFSDLDSIIAFLRTRLPSSVVEPLAQHLMPRLISRLISTWLASAVPEDLDGMDDFQETMSLVQNFGNSLDSYKWPGKRDLGDWTRSIPNVWLRKRQETSLKKIRNLLSHGIRTIETVERVETQVLSRHDQVFASNSGGDDWNAGWSDDESGSPTKMHAPSASNAAQGEDEEDVSAWGLDDEKENGTDQGDQENSAAAAADVDVDVDDEDAWGWGDENEGEGSKKAPQPSQPNIKTTQRNGLARAPEQAAREVTLKERYNITSLPKEILEMITQIVSDAEKLETSDLANSPIASAAPDLLSLPGLLLAMYRASASASYAAHSSGSMFLYNDSLWLAERLQQLASHHITRSGKHIQSRTAHNLNLEAHVLALESYGKRAYAKEMESQRTIITDLLDGAQGFVHCTEHPFNQECDIAIASTVDRLRGLHKQWKDVLSHSALLQSLGSLLSTVTNKMVVDIEDMSDISEPESQQLAGYCNRIAALEALFLPIPPPLTDATAAAQPHSNEQDPVPLTALYAPHWLKFQYLANILESPLVDIKYLWTEGELGLEFDTEELVDLVVALFADTPHRRGAVAEIRGRRGVR
;
A
#
# COMPACT_ATOMS: atom_id res chain seq x y z
N MET A 1 -75.10 -90.38 156.23
CA MET A 1 -75.59 -89.01 155.97
C MET A 1 -74.98 -88.55 154.66
N PRO A 2 -75.79 -88.11 153.69
CA PRO A 2 -75.33 -87.86 152.33
C PRO A 2 -74.87 -86.40 152.20
N SER A 3 -73.59 -86.21 151.95
CA SER A 3 -72.95 -84.92 151.65
C SER A 3 -72.53 -84.94 150.18
N ARG A 4 -73.40 -84.52 149.25
CA ARG A 4 -73.41 -83.20 148.58
C ARG A 4 -72.10 -82.85 147.86
N ILE A 5 -71.83 -83.57 146.77
CA ILE A 5 -70.86 -83.20 145.73
C ILE A 5 -71.42 -82.03 144.88
N THR A 6 -70.53 -81.15 144.41
CA THR A 6 -70.90 -79.93 143.68
C THR A 6 -71.02 -80.13 142.16
N PRO A 7 -71.95 -79.44 141.48
CA PRO A 7 -72.18 -79.54 140.04
C PRO A 7 -70.96 -79.32 139.13
N GLN A 8 -69.99 -78.49 139.53
CA GLN A 8 -68.78 -78.20 138.72
C GLN A 8 -67.89 -79.43 138.51
N GLN A 9 -67.87 -80.35 139.47
CA GLN A 9 -67.04 -81.56 139.38
C GLN A 9 -67.57 -82.56 138.34
N TYR A 10 -68.89 -82.61 138.12
CA TYR A 10 -69.48 -83.38 137.02
C TYR A 10 -69.14 -82.77 135.64
N GLY A 11 -69.02 -81.44 135.56
CA GLY A 11 -68.73 -80.74 134.31
C GLY A 11 -67.32 -80.95 133.77
N LEU A 12 -66.33 -80.98 134.67
CA LEU A 12 -64.93 -81.20 134.30
C LEU A 12 -64.66 -82.64 133.81
N ALA A 13 -65.24 -83.66 134.47
CA ALA A 13 -65.04 -85.07 134.11
C ALA A 13 -65.55 -85.42 132.70
N VAL A 14 -66.68 -84.81 132.28
CA VAL A 14 -67.22 -85.01 130.93
C VAL A 14 -66.35 -84.31 129.87
N LEU A 15 -65.83 -83.12 130.18
CA LEU A 15 -65.00 -82.35 129.25
C LEU A 15 -63.67 -83.05 128.98
N GLU A 16 -63.08 -83.67 130.00
CA GLU A 16 -61.86 -84.48 129.89
C GLU A 16 -62.08 -85.74 129.03
N HIS A 17 -63.20 -86.44 129.23
CA HIS A 17 -63.57 -87.59 128.38
C HIS A 17 -63.78 -87.19 126.91
N VAL A 18 -64.34 -86.02 126.63
CA VAL A 18 -64.53 -85.57 125.24
C VAL A 18 -63.21 -85.15 124.59
N GLN A 19 -62.28 -84.56 125.36
CA GLN A 19 -60.97 -84.17 124.82
C GLN A 19 -60.03 -85.36 124.60
N THR A 20 -60.14 -86.42 125.41
CA THR A 20 -59.11 -87.49 125.49
C THR A 20 -59.64 -88.91 125.39
N GLY A 21 -60.94 -89.14 125.54
CA GLY A 21 -61.54 -90.48 125.63
C GLY A 21 -61.26 -91.22 126.95
N ALA A 22 -60.56 -90.61 127.92
CA ALA A 22 -60.20 -91.23 129.20
C ALA A 22 -61.39 -91.31 130.19
N TYR A 23 -61.41 -92.34 131.04
CA TYR A 23 -62.46 -92.59 132.05
C TYR A 23 -62.03 -92.07 133.45
N PRO A 24 -62.95 -91.52 134.29
CA PRO A 24 -62.57 -90.89 135.57
C PRO A 24 -62.08 -91.87 136.64
N GLU A 25 -61.03 -91.49 137.38
CA GLU A 25 -60.40 -92.30 138.45
C GLU A 25 -61.09 -92.20 139.83
N SER A 26 -62.02 -91.25 140.03
CA SER A 26 -62.68 -91.04 141.33
C SER A 26 -63.90 -91.97 141.51
N GLU A 27 -63.72 -93.04 142.30
CA GLU A 27 -64.77 -94.05 142.59
C GLU A 27 -66.07 -93.45 143.12
N GLU A 28 -65.99 -92.34 143.85
CA GLU A 28 -67.16 -91.60 144.37
C GLU A 28 -68.01 -90.96 143.25
N VAL A 29 -67.42 -90.72 142.07
CA VAL A 29 -68.10 -90.21 140.86
C VAL A 29 -68.57 -91.36 139.97
N VAL A 30 -67.85 -92.49 139.97
CA VAL A 30 -68.14 -93.66 139.12
C VAL A 30 -69.29 -94.52 139.68
N SER A 31 -69.64 -94.40 140.98
CA SER A 31 -70.65 -95.26 141.66
C SER A 31 -71.92 -94.58 142.26
N ALA A 32 -72.11 -93.26 142.15
CA ALA A 32 -73.26 -92.51 142.71
C ALA A 32 -74.38 -92.12 141.70
N ASP A 33 -75.65 -92.06 142.12
CA ASP A 33 -76.80 -91.60 141.28
C ASP A 33 -76.81 -90.08 141.04
N PHE A 34 -76.87 -89.67 139.76
CA PHE A 34 -76.70 -88.29 139.26
C PHE A 34 -77.87 -87.34 139.65
N PRO A 35 -77.64 -86.21 140.38
CA PRO A 35 -78.70 -85.30 140.78
C PRO A 35 -79.10 -84.28 139.69
N PRO A 36 -80.39 -83.99 139.49
CA PRO A 36 -80.89 -83.14 138.40
C PRO A 36 -80.54 -81.63 138.49
N SER A 37 -79.85 -81.18 139.54
CA SER A 37 -79.36 -79.79 139.66
C SER A 37 -78.04 -79.51 138.94
N ALA A 38 -77.32 -80.52 138.42
CA ALA A 38 -75.98 -80.35 137.84
C ALA A 38 -75.94 -80.17 136.30
N LEU A 39 -77.00 -80.56 135.57
CA LEU A 39 -77.08 -80.56 134.10
C LEU A 39 -76.79 -79.21 133.40
N PRO A 40 -77.26 -78.04 133.88
CA PRO A 40 -77.02 -76.78 133.18
C PRO A 40 -75.55 -76.34 133.18
N GLU A 41 -74.82 -76.55 134.27
CA GLU A 41 -73.44 -76.06 134.43
C GLU A 41 -72.44 -76.88 133.58
N VAL A 42 -72.70 -78.18 133.39
CA VAL A 42 -71.95 -79.05 132.46
C VAL A 42 -72.09 -78.58 131.02
N SER A 43 -73.30 -78.21 130.60
CA SER A 43 -73.54 -77.73 129.22
C SER A 43 -72.74 -76.47 128.90
N LYS A 44 -72.56 -75.58 129.89
CA LYS A 44 -71.84 -74.32 129.73
C LYS A 44 -70.33 -74.51 129.53
N LEU A 45 -69.74 -75.52 130.16
CA LEU A 45 -68.30 -75.82 130.05
C LEU A 45 -67.94 -76.41 128.68
N ILE A 46 -68.76 -77.31 128.15
CA ILE A 46 -68.51 -77.94 126.84
C ILE A 46 -68.63 -76.92 125.70
N GLU A 47 -69.58 -75.99 125.76
CA GLU A 47 -69.70 -74.94 124.74
C GLU A 47 -68.49 -74.00 124.71
N GLN A 48 -67.90 -73.65 125.86
CA GLN A 48 -66.69 -72.84 125.91
C GLN A 48 -65.50 -73.57 125.25
N ALA A 49 -65.28 -74.85 125.61
CA ALA A 49 -64.18 -75.62 125.05
C ALA A 49 -64.29 -75.82 123.51
N ARG A 50 -65.51 -75.93 122.99
CA ARG A 50 -65.74 -76.04 121.55
C ARG A 50 -65.29 -74.80 120.77
N GLU A 51 -65.52 -73.60 121.32
CA GLU A 51 -65.14 -72.38 120.61
C GLU A 51 -63.62 -72.13 120.63
N ASP A 52 -62.91 -72.52 121.68
CA ASP A 52 -61.45 -72.38 121.75
C ASP A 52 -60.71 -73.23 120.70
N VAL A 53 -61.19 -74.46 120.43
CA VAL A 53 -60.59 -75.34 119.41
C VAL A 53 -60.77 -74.79 118.00
N LYS A 54 -61.94 -74.23 117.68
CA LYS A 54 -62.17 -73.59 116.38
C LYS A 54 -61.24 -72.41 116.14
N VAL A 55 -60.95 -71.62 117.17
CA VAL A 55 -60.02 -70.47 117.06
C VAL A 55 -58.61 -70.96 116.74
N SER A 56 -58.20 -72.10 117.32
CA SER A 56 -56.86 -72.65 117.17
C SER A 56 -56.59 -73.21 115.76
N ILE A 57 -57.53 -73.96 115.19
CA ILE A 57 -57.39 -74.53 113.82
C ILE A 57 -57.35 -73.41 112.76
N ARG A 58 -58.12 -72.35 112.96
CA ARG A 58 -58.08 -71.17 112.07
C ARG A 58 -56.75 -70.43 112.11
N LYS A 59 -55.96 -70.59 113.17
CA LYS A 59 -54.64 -69.97 113.30
C LYS A 59 -53.57 -70.77 112.54
N ALA A 60 -53.53 -72.09 112.71
CA ALA A 60 -52.50 -72.92 112.08
C ALA A 60 -52.65 -73.02 110.54
N SER A 61 -53.88 -73.12 110.02
CA SER A 61 -54.13 -73.09 108.57
C SER A 61 -53.74 -71.76 107.92
N ARG A 62 -53.67 -70.69 108.70
CA ARG A 62 -53.20 -69.41 108.20
C ARG A 62 -51.69 -69.37 108.02
N ASP A 63 -50.92 -70.19 108.74
CA ASP A 63 -49.47 -70.05 108.79
C ASP A 63 -48.72 -70.83 107.69
N SER A 64 -49.28 -71.92 107.14
CA SER A 64 -48.54 -72.85 106.23
C SER A 64 -48.94 -72.84 104.76
N ALA A 65 -49.92 -72.03 104.38
CA ALA A 65 -50.27 -71.81 102.97
C ALA A 65 -49.16 -71.15 102.09
N PRO A 66 -48.24 -70.30 102.59
CA PRO A 66 -47.54 -69.39 101.68
C PRO A 66 -46.44 -70.02 100.79
N ASP A 67 -45.77 -71.11 101.19
CA ASP A 67 -44.53 -71.53 100.51
C ASP A 67 -44.71 -72.49 99.31
N ILE A 68 -45.65 -73.43 99.36
CA ILE A 68 -45.88 -74.40 98.26
C ILE A 68 -46.60 -73.72 97.09
N GLU A 69 -47.42 -72.71 97.39
CA GLU A 69 -47.91 -71.75 96.39
C GLU A 69 -46.75 -70.99 95.72
N GLY A 70 -45.59 -70.87 96.36
CA GLY A 70 -44.40 -70.18 95.83
C GLY A 70 -43.72 -70.86 94.63
N TRP A 71 -43.66 -72.19 94.56
CA TRP A 71 -42.95 -72.87 93.45
C TRP A 71 -43.86 -73.14 92.25
N ILE A 72 -45.12 -73.48 92.53
CA ILE A 72 -46.15 -73.59 91.49
C ILE A 72 -46.41 -72.23 90.85
N SER A 73 -46.31 -71.14 91.62
CA SER A 73 -46.37 -69.79 91.03
C SER A 73 -45.18 -69.51 90.11
N GLN A 74 -43.95 -69.93 90.43
CA GLN A 74 -42.78 -69.69 89.56
C GLN A 74 -42.80 -70.47 88.24
N ALA A 75 -43.21 -71.74 88.23
CA ALA A 75 -43.31 -72.50 86.98
C ALA A 75 -44.48 -72.00 86.09
N LYS A 76 -45.58 -71.57 86.71
CA LYS A 76 -46.66 -70.86 86.01
C LYS A 76 -46.17 -69.52 85.45
N GLN A 77 -45.33 -68.79 86.20
CA GLN A 77 -44.71 -67.55 85.74
C GLN A 77 -43.87 -67.78 84.48
N LEU A 78 -43.02 -68.80 84.41
CA LEU A 78 -42.18 -69.02 83.22
C LEU A 78 -42.99 -69.30 81.94
N ARG A 79 -44.05 -70.12 82.04
CA ARG A 79 -44.93 -70.38 80.90
C ARG A 79 -45.67 -69.11 80.47
N VAL A 80 -46.16 -68.34 81.44
CA VAL A 80 -46.75 -67.03 81.20
C VAL A 80 -45.73 -66.09 80.55
N ASP A 81 -44.45 -66.15 80.92
CA ASP A 81 -43.41 -65.29 80.35
C ASP A 81 -43.02 -65.70 78.93
N ILE A 82 -43.06 -66.99 78.57
CA ILE A 82 -42.89 -67.45 77.18
C ILE A 82 -44.07 -66.99 76.32
N GLU A 83 -45.30 -67.14 76.80
CA GLU A 83 -46.49 -66.65 76.11
C GLU A 83 -46.43 -65.13 75.92
N LYS A 84 -46.05 -64.39 76.97
CA LYS A 84 -45.75 -62.94 76.88
C LYS A 84 -44.65 -62.65 75.85
N SER A 85 -43.56 -63.42 75.79
CA SER A 85 -42.48 -63.16 74.83
C SER A 85 -42.91 -63.37 73.38
N GLN A 86 -43.80 -64.34 73.12
CA GLN A 86 -44.37 -64.54 71.79
C GLN A 86 -45.36 -63.43 71.44
N GLU A 87 -46.17 -62.99 72.40
CA GLU A 87 -47.02 -61.81 72.26
C GLU A 87 -46.19 -60.57 71.98
N ILE A 88 -45.11 -60.32 72.73
CA ILE A 88 -44.17 -59.21 72.52
C ILE A 88 -43.53 -59.31 71.13
N ALA A 89 -43.14 -60.50 70.67
CA ALA A 89 -42.55 -60.64 69.32
C ALA A 89 -43.57 -60.33 68.21
N ARG A 90 -44.83 -60.77 68.35
CA ARG A 90 -45.91 -60.39 67.44
C ARG A 90 -46.21 -58.90 67.50
N GLU A 91 -46.18 -58.33 68.70
CA GLU A 91 -46.34 -56.90 68.94
C GLU A 91 -45.21 -56.11 68.27
N ILE A 92 -43.95 -56.55 68.34
CA ILE A 92 -42.81 -55.92 67.66
C ILE A 92 -42.99 -55.95 66.14
N VAL A 93 -43.45 -57.07 65.57
CA VAL A 93 -43.71 -57.16 64.12
C VAL A 93 -44.87 -56.26 63.70
N GLU A 94 -45.94 -56.22 64.49
CA GLU A 94 -47.06 -55.31 64.22
C GLU A 94 -46.62 -53.84 64.37
N GLN A 95 -45.80 -53.52 65.37
CA GLN A 95 -45.19 -52.20 65.55
C GLN A 95 -44.26 -51.85 64.38
N ALA A 96 -43.50 -52.80 63.82
CA ALA A 96 -42.66 -52.58 62.64
C ALA A 96 -43.50 -52.33 61.37
N ARG A 97 -44.59 -53.07 61.19
CA ARG A 97 -45.55 -52.85 60.09
C ARG A 97 -46.26 -51.49 60.23
N GLN A 98 -46.60 -51.11 61.45
CA GLN A 98 -47.12 -49.78 61.75
C GLN A 98 -46.06 -48.69 61.50
N ALA A 99 -44.78 -48.96 61.81
CA ALA A 99 -43.67 -48.04 61.53
C ALA A 99 -43.46 -47.84 60.01
N GLU A 100 -43.56 -48.88 59.19
CA GLU A 100 -43.47 -48.79 57.73
C GLU A 100 -44.63 -47.94 57.15
N LEU A 101 -45.87 -48.16 57.63
CA LEU A 101 -47.01 -47.32 57.27
C LEU A 101 -46.84 -45.86 57.72
N LEU A 102 -46.27 -45.65 58.91
CA LEU A 102 -45.93 -44.31 59.39
C LEU A 102 -44.81 -43.68 58.54
N GLU A 103 -43.83 -44.45 58.07
CA GLU A 103 -42.76 -43.97 57.19
C GLU A 103 -43.30 -43.56 55.82
N GLU A 104 -44.21 -44.34 55.22
CA GLU A 104 -44.93 -43.93 54.00
C GLU A 104 -45.74 -42.65 54.22
N GLN A 105 -46.45 -42.53 55.35
CA GLN A 105 -47.16 -41.30 55.71
C GLN A 105 -46.21 -40.11 55.92
N VAL A 106 -45.04 -40.34 56.52
CA VAL A 106 -43.99 -39.32 56.68
C VAL A 106 -43.44 -38.92 55.32
N ASN A 107 -43.20 -39.84 54.40
CA ASN A 107 -42.74 -39.54 53.04
C ASN A 107 -43.79 -38.75 52.24
N ASP A 108 -45.06 -39.15 52.29
CA ASP A 108 -46.17 -38.40 51.68
C ASP A 108 -46.31 -37.01 52.30
N ALA A 109 -46.26 -36.88 53.63
CA ALA A 109 -46.27 -35.60 54.32
C ALA A 109 -45.04 -34.74 53.95
N THR A 110 -43.86 -35.34 53.82
CA THR A 110 -42.63 -34.63 53.42
C THR A 110 -42.73 -34.14 51.99
N SER A 111 -43.31 -34.92 51.08
CA SER A 111 -43.58 -34.48 49.70
C SER A 111 -44.58 -33.32 49.66
N LYS A 112 -45.65 -33.37 50.47
CA LYS A 112 -46.63 -32.28 50.63
C LYS A 112 -45.98 -31.03 51.21
N VAL A 113 -45.11 -31.17 52.22
CA VAL A 113 -44.33 -30.05 52.77
C VAL A 113 -43.37 -29.50 51.71
N GLY A 114 -42.75 -30.34 50.88
CA GLY A 114 -41.94 -29.94 49.74
C GLY A 114 -42.72 -29.10 48.73
N LEU A 115 -43.93 -29.55 48.35
CA LEU A 115 -44.84 -28.80 47.48
C LEU A 115 -45.27 -27.47 48.11
N LEU A 116 -45.70 -27.48 49.37
CA LEU A 116 -46.09 -26.26 50.09
C LEU A 116 -44.92 -25.29 50.24
N ASN A 117 -43.71 -25.78 50.52
CA ASN A 117 -42.51 -24.94 50.53
C ASN A 117 -42.21 -24.36 49.14
N GLY A 118 -42.42 -25.14 48.07
CA GLY A 118 -42.36 -24.67 46.70
C GLY A 118 -43.39 -23.58 46.39
N GLU A 119 -44.65 -23.77 46.80
CA GLU A 119 -45.72 -22.78 46.66
C GLU A 119 -45.46 -21.52 47.48
N VAL A 120 -44.95 -21.66 48.71
CA VAL A 120 -44.56 -20.53 49.56
C VAL A 120 -43.38 -19.78 48.96
N ALA A 121 -42.38 -20.48 48.42
CA ALA A 121 -41.24 -19.86 47.73
C ALA A 121 -41.70 -19.12 46.47
N PHE A 122 -42.60 -19.70 45.68
CA PHE A 122 -43.21 -19.07 44.50
C PHE A 122 -44.05 -17.85 44.89
N ASN A 123 -44.88 -17.94 45.92
CA ASN A 123 -45.69 -16.81 46.39
C ASN A 123 -44.81 -15.68 46.94
N LYS A 124 -43.71 -16.01 47.63
CA LYS A 124 -42.73 -15.03 48.11
C LYS A 124 -42.00 -14.34 46.94
N SER A 125 -41.58 -15.08 45.92
CA SER A 125 -40.95 -14.48 44.74
C SER A 125 -41.93 -13.61 43.97
N LEU A 126 -43.18 -14.07 43.78
CA LEU A 126 -44.22 -13.29 43.13
C LEU A 126 -44.52 -11.99 43.90
N ALA A 127 -44.67 -12.06 45.23
CA ALA A 127 -44.87 -10.88 46.06
C ALA A 127 -43.70 -9.89 45.94
N ALA A 128 -42.45 -10.39 46.01
CA ALA A 128 -41.26 -9.56 45.84
C ALA A 128 -41.21 -8.89 44.44
N THR A 129 -41.56 -9.62 43.37
CA THR A 129 -41.61 -9.04 42.01
C THR A 129 -42.71 -7.99 41.86
N LEU A 130 -43.88 -8.16 42.49
CA LEU A 130 -44.96 -7.18 42.47
C LEU A 130 -44.63 -5.94 43.29
N GLU A 131 -43.97 -6.10 44.44
CA GLU A 131 -43.47 -4.99 45.25
C GLU A 131 -42.41 -4.19 44.50
N ALA A 132 -41.46 -4.87 43.83
CA ALA A 132 -40.47 -4.23 42.98
C ALA A 132 -41.12 -3.46 41.82
N LEU A 133 -42.07 -4.07 41.09
CA LEU A 133 -42.82 -3.40 40.03
C LEU A 133 -43.64 -2.20 40.53
N GLN A 134 -44.19 -2.28 41.75
CA GLN A 134 -44.89 -1.15 42.36
C GLN A 134 -43.91 -0.01 42.70
N ALA A 135 -42.71 -0.33 43.20
CA ALA A 135 -41.66 0.66 43.44
C ALA A 135 -41.23 1.34 42.13
N THR A 136 -40.92 0.56 41.08
CA THR A 136 -40.55 1.07 39.76
C THR A 136 -41.66 1.93 39.13
N LYS A 137 -42.94 1.57 39.34
CA LYS A 137 -44.06 2.42 38.90
C LYS A 137 -44.09 3.76 39.63
N ARG A 138 -43.87 3.77 40.95
CA ARG A 138 -43.85 5.02 41.73
C ARG A 138 -42.71 5.94 41.30
N THR A 139 -41.54 5.38 40.98
CA THR A 139 -40.39 6.13 40.45
C THR A 139 -40.67 6.64 39.03
N LEU A 140 -41.30 5.86 38.16
CA LEU A 140 -41.79 6.35 36.86
C LEU A 140 -42.79 7.51 36.98
N ASP A 141 -43.72 7.44 37.94
CA ASP A 141 -44.68 8.53 38.18
C ASP A 141 -44.01 9.78 38.81
N LEU A 142 -42.84 9.61 39.45
CA LEU A 142 -41.99 10.74 39.89
C LEU A 142 -41.25 11.36 38.69
N VAL A 143 -40.69 10.55 37.79
CA VAL A 143 -40.06 11.02 36.55
C VAL A 143 -41.04 11.88 35.74
N GLN A 144 -42.25 11.38 35.52
CA GLN A 144 -43.27 12.12 34.76
C GLN A 144 -43.63 13.47 35.41
N ARG A 145 -43.68 13.53 36.75
CA ARG A 145 -43.91 14.80 37.47
C ARG A 145 -42.73 15.76 37.35
N ALA A 146 -41.50 15.26 37.44
CA ALA A 146 -40.30 16.07 37.26
C ALA A 146 -40.20 16.67 35.84
N ILE A 147 -40.58 15.91 34.81
CA ILE A 147 -40.68 16.38 33.42
C ILE A 147 -41.71 17.53 33.31
N LEU A 148 -42.91 17.35 33.88
CA LEU A 148 -43.97 18.38 33.85
C LEU A 148 -43.58 19.64 34.63
N ALA A 149 -42.81 19.49 35.72
CA ALA A 149 -42.30 20.59 36.52
C ALA A 149 -41.09 21.31 35.89
N GLY A 150 -40.53 20.79 34.79
CA GLY A 150 -39.34 21.35 34.14
C GLY A 150 -38.03 21.11 34.91
N GLN A 151 -38.02 20.22 35.91
CA GLN A 151 -36.84 19.87 36.70
C GLN A 151 -36.03 18.78 35.99
N LEU A 152 -35.35 19.16 34.90
CA LEU A 152 -34.71 18.22 33.97
C LEU A 152 -33.60 17.37 34.63
N LEU A 153 -32.83 17.93 35.56
CA LEU A 153 -31.74 17.18 36.22
C LEU A 153 -32.27 16.10 37.19
N GLU A 154 -33.33 16.42 37.92
CA GLU A 154 -34.03 15.47 38.79
C GLU A 154 -34.72 14.37 37.96
N ALA A 155 -35.32 14.73 36.83
CA ALA A 155 -35.90 13.76 35.89
C ALA A 155 -34.86 12.79 35.32
N VAL A 156 -33.64 13.26 35.01
CA VAL A 156 -32.53 12.41 34.55
C VAL A 156 -32.06 11.44 35.62
N ASP A 157 -31.84 11.91 36.85
CA ASP A 157 -31.36 11.07 37.94
C ASP A 157 -32.41 10.00 38.32
N LEU A 158 -33.70 10.38 38.34
CA LEU A 158 -34.81 9.44 38.55
C LEU A 158 -34.98 8.45 37.39
N SER A 159 -34.78 8.87 36.14
CA SER A 159 -34.86 7.98 34.97
C SER A 159 -33.78 6.89 35.02
N ARG A 160 -32.56 7.21 35.45
CA ARG A 160 -31.49 6.22 35.63
C ARG A 160 -31.78 5.28 36.81
N GLN A 161 -32.36 5.81 37.88
CA GLN A 161 -32.82 4.98 39.00
C GLN A 161 -33.85 3.94 38.53
N VAL A 162 -34.78 4.33 37.65
CA VAL A 162 -35.74 3.40 37.04
C VAL A 162 -35.05 2.33 36.21
N GLU A 163 -34.04 2.68 35.40
CA GLU A 163 -33.25 1.69 34.62
C GLU A 163 -32.56 0.68 35.54
N GLY A 164 -31.88 1.15 36.59
CA GLY A 164 -31.24 0.26 37.58
C GLY A 164 -32.22 -0.57 38.40
N GLU A 165 -33.39 -0.01 38.73
CA GLU A 165 -34.48 -0.76 39.37
C GLU A 165 -35.00 -1.86 38.44
N LEU A 166 -35.18 -1.57 37.14
CA LEU A 166 -35.66 -2.53 36.14
C LEU A 166 -34.67 -3.69 35.92
N ASP A 167 -33.35 -3.41 35.93
CA ASP A 167 -32.30 -4.43 35.85
C ASP A 167 -32.25 -5.34 37.09
N SER A 168 -32.63 -4.81 38.27
CA SER A 168 -32.64 -5.55 39.53
C SER A 168 -33.84 -6.49 39.71
N ILE A 169 -34.86 -6.41 38.83
CA ILE A 169 -36.07 -7.23 38.94
C ILE A 169 -35.74 -8.67 38.51
N PRO A 170 -35.93 -9.68 39.40
CA PRO A 170 -35.69 -11.09 39.09
C PRO A 170 -36.85 -11.67 38.27
N VAL A 171 -37.13 -11.11 37.11
CA VAL A 171 -38.18 -11.56 36.18
C VAL A 171 -37.52 -11.90 34.84
N PRO A 172 -37.84 -13.04 34.21
CA PRO A 172 -37.41 -13.30 32.85
C PRO A 172 -37.96 -12.20 31.94
N GLN A 173 -37.09 -11.59 31.12
CA GLN A 173 -37.40 -10.47 30.21
C GLN A 173 -38.61 -10.72 29.29
N SER A 174 -39.06 -11.96 29.16
CA SER A 174 -40.24 -12.40 28.41
C SER A 174 -41.59 -12.13 29.08
N ALA A 175 -41.64 -11.67 30.34
CA ALA A 175 -42.89 -11.33 31.00
C ALA A 175 -43.49 -10.03 30.41
N ARG A 176 -44.71 -10.10 29.87
CA ARG A 176 -45.41 -8.94 29.26
C ARG A 176 -45.43 -7.69 30.14
N VAL A 177 -45.52 -7.86 31.46
CA VAL A 177 -45.55 -6.74 32.42
C VAL A 177 -44.20 -6.00 32.49
N ALA A 178 -43.09 -6.73 32.51
CA ALA A 178 -41.76 -6.14 32.47
C ALA A 178 -41.51 -5.42 31.13
N GLY A 179 -41.98 -6.00 30.02
CA GLY A 179 -41.95 -5.35 28.70
C GLY A 179 -42.75 -4.05 28.64
N VAL A 180 -43.95 -3.99 29.24
CA VAL A 180 -44.76 -2.76 29.27
C VAL A 180 -44.15 -1.68 30.16
N VAL A 181 -43.60 -2.05 31.32
CA VAL A 181 -42.91 -1.10 32.21
C VAL A 181 -41.61 -0.59 31.57
N GLY A 182 -40.85 -1.47 30.91
CA GLY A 182 -39.67 -1.11 30.14
C GLY A 182 -39.99 -0.18 28.96
N ALA A 183 -41.06 -0.44 28.21
CA ALA A 183 -41.52 0.45 27.15
C ALA A 183 -41.89 1.84 27.69
N LYS A 184 -42.65 1.91 28.79
CA LYS A 184 -43.00 3.19 29.42
C LYS A 184 -41.76 3.93 29.95
N ALA A 185 -40.77 3.21 30.49
CA ALA A 185 -39.50 3.80 30.92
C ALA A 185 -38.73 4.39 29.74
N ALA A 186 -38.67 3.68 28.62
CA ALA A 186 -38.05 4.16 27.39
C ALA A 186 -38.77 5.38 26.80
N ASP A 187 -40.11 5.38 26.79
CA ASP A 187 -40.92 6.52 26.34
C ASP A 187 -40.65 7.77 27.18
N LEU A 188 -40.68 7.65 28.52
CA LEU A 188 -40.36 8.78 29.40
C LEU A 188 -38.91 9.24 29.26
N ARG A 189 -37.97 8.33 28.99
CA ARG A 189 -36.58 8.69 28.69
C ARG A 189 -36.49 9.50 27.40
N ASN A 190 -37.21 9.10 26.36
CA ASN A 190 -37.29 9.84 25.10
C ASN A 190 -37.92 11.22 25.31
N ASP A 191 -38.97 11.34 26.12
CA ASP A 191 -39.58 12.64 26.48
C ASP A 191 -38.58 13.57 27.18
N VAL A 192 -37.78 13.04 28.13
CA VAL A 192 -36.72 13.81 28.80
C VAL A 192 -35.69 14.28 27.77
N VAL A 193 -35.26 13.39 26.87
CA VAL A 193 -34.30 13.70 25.81
C VAL A 193 -34.83 14.77 24.86
N GLU A 194 -36.09 14.67 24.43
CA GLU A 194 -36.72 15.64 23.54
C GLU A 194 -36.77 17.03 24.19
N ARG A 195 -37.17 17.12 25.47
CA ARG A 195 -37.17 18.40 26.20
C ARG A 195 -35.77 18.97 26.40
N LEU A 196 -34.77 18.12 26.65
CA LEU A 196 -33.37 18.55 26.71
C LEU A 196 -32.94 19.14 25.35
N ILE A 197 -33.26 18.47 24.24
CA ILE A 197 -32.93 18.95 22.87
C ILE A 197 -33.67 20.26 22.55
N GLU A 198 -34.96 20.38 22.90
CA GLU A 198 -35.72 21.62 22.72
C GLU A 198 -35.09 22.79 23.49
N SER A 199 -34.70 22.56 24.74
CA SER A 199 -34.03 23.57 25.54
C SER A 199 -32.66 23.95 24.96
N TRP A 200 -31.91 23.00 24.40
CA TRP A 200 -30.66 23.28 23.69
C TRP A 200 -30.87 24.13 22.44
N LYS A 201 -31.85 23.79 21.60
CA LYS A 201 -32.21 24.56 20.40
C LYS A 201 -32.70 25.97 20.74
N ALA A 202 -33.27 26.16 21.93
CA ALA A 202 -33.65 27.50 22.41
C ALA A 202 -32.42 28.35 22.81
N TYR A 203 -31.37 27.71 23.35
CA TYR A 203 -30.11 28.37 23.67
C TYR A 203 -29.24 28.64 22.44
N ILE A 204 -29.22 27.72 21.49
CA ILE A 204 -28.45 27.80 20.24
C ILE A 204 -29.41 27.78 19.06
N CYS A 205 -29.69 28.97 18.52
CA CYS A 205 -30.51 29.14 17.34
C CYS A 205 -29.60 29.15 16.10
N VAL A 206 -29.75 28.15 15.23
CA VAL A 206 -29.06 28.08 13.95
C VAL A 206 -30.06 28.48 12.85
N ASP A 207 -29.84 29.62 12.20
CA ASP A 207 -30.62 30.07 11.05
C ASP A 207 -29.86 29.75 9.75
N SER A 208 -30.28 28.68 9.08
CA SER A 208 -29.72 28.25 7.79
C SER A 208 -29.99 29.22 6.63
N VAL A 209 -30.99 30.10 6.73
CA VAL A 209 -31.37 31.03 5.65
C VAL A 209 -30.53 32.31 5.71
N ARG A 210 -30.22 32.77 6.93
CA ARG A 210 -29.38 33.94 7.16
C ARG A 210 -27.89 33.61 7.33
N SER A 211 -27.54 32.32 7.29
CA SER A 211 -26.21 31.83 7.64
C SER A 211 -25.73 32.42 8.98
N SER A 212 -26.62 32.42 9.98
CA SER A 212 -26.34 33.01 11.28
C SER A 212 -26.59 32.04 12.43
N ILE A 213 -25.75 32.14 13.47
CA ILE A 213 -25.81 31.32 14.66
C ILE A 213 -25.85 32.24 15.86
N LYS A 214 -26.96 32.18 16.59
CA LYS A 214 -27.18 32.97 17.80
C LYS A 214 -27.07 32.09 19.04
N ILE A 215 -26.15 32.45 19.93
CA ILE A 215 -25.91 31.76 21.20
C ILE A 215 -26.38 32.68 22.33
N SER A 216 -27.55 32.38 22.89
CA SER A 216 -28.14 33.17 23.97
C SER A 216 -27.65 32.67 25.33
N ARG A 217 -27.21 33.57 26.23
CA ARG A 217 -26.76 33.17 27.58
C ARG A 217 -27.91 32.91 28.57
N SER A 218 -29.11 33.43 28.31
CA SER A 218 -30.30 33.20 29.12
C SER A 218 -31.55 33.23 28.26
N LEU A 219 -32.41 32.24 28.43
CA LEU A 219 -33.75 32.25 27.85
C LEU A 219 -34.68 32.96 28.85
N ASN A 220 -35.24 34.11 28.45
CA ASN A 220 -36.33 34.86 29.11
C ASN A 220 -36.63 34.52 30.59
N ASP A 221 -36.02 35.21 31.56
CA ASP A 221 -36.39 35.46 32.99
C ASP A 221 -37.17 34.40 33.83
N SER A 222 -37.34 33.16 33.37
CA SER A 222 -38.26 32.17 33.95
C SER A 222 -37.81 30.72 33.85
N SER A 223 -36.76 30.39 33.09
CA SER A 223 -36.12 29.07 33.13
C SER A 223 -34.86 29.10 33.99
N THR A 224 -34.88 28.40 35.12
CA THR A 224 -33.78 28.30 36.10
C THR A 224 -32.64 27.38 35.65
N VAL A 225 -32.55 27.00 34.37
CA VAL A 225 -31.62 25.97 33.89
C VAL A 225 -30.49 26.63 33.11
N ASP A 226 -29.30 26.68 33.69
CA ASP A 226 -28.07 27.11 33.03
C ASP A 226 -27.64 26.09 31.95
N ILE A 227 -26.94 26.57 30.91
CA ILE A 227 -26.38 25.73 29.84
C ILE A 227 -25.45 24.66 30.44
N GLN A 228 -24.72 24.97 31.53
CA GLN A 228 -23.88 23.99 32.21
C GLN A 228 -24.69 22.84 32.82
N THR A 229 -25.81 23.14 33.46
CA THR A 229 -26.71 22.13 34.02
C THR A 229 -27.38 21.29 32.93
N LEU A 230 -27.68 21.90 31.78
CA LEU A 230 -28.22 21.20 30.62
C LEU A 230 -27.20 20.21 30.03
N VAL A 231 -25.96 20.66 29.84
CA VAL A 231 -24.85 19.83 29.34
C VAL A 231 -24.57 18.68 30.31
N ALA A 232 -24.51 18.96 31.61
CA ALA A 232 -24.33 17.90 32.62
C ALA A 232 -25.45 16.85 32.59
N ALA A 233 -26.71 17.27 32.39
CA ALA A 233 -27.84 16.35 32.24
C ALA A 233 -27.75 15.51 30.94
N MET A 234 -27.36 16.11 29.83
CA MET A 234 -27.17 15.42 28.55
C MET A 234 -25.98 14.46 28.56
N THR A 235 -24.86 14.82 29.19
CA THR A 235 -23.69 13.94 29.35
C THR A 235 -24.04 12.75 30.25
N LYS A 236 -24.83 12.96 31.31
CA LYS A 236 -25.35 11.87 32.16
C LYS A 236 -26.20 10.87 31.35
N LEU A 237 -27.00 11.33 30.40
CA LEU A 237 -27.79 10.44 29.52
C LEU A 237 -27.03 9.90 28.30
N GLN A 238 -25.76 10.28 28.11
CA GLN A 238 -24.96 9.96 26.90
C GLN A 238 -25.60 10.45 25.59
N VAL A 239 -26.36 11.55 25.63
CA VAL A 239 -27.04 12.14 24.44
C VAL A 239 -26.35 13.43 23.96
N PHE A 240 -25.34 13.91 24.69
CA PHE A 240 -24.67 15.17 24.38
C PHE A 240 -24.05 15.18 22.95
N ASP A 241 -23.42 14.08 22.52
CA ASP A 241 -22.80 13.98 21.20
C ASP A 241 -23.82 14.07 20.05
N ASN A 242 -25.06 13.60 20.27
CA ASN A 242 -26.14 13.68 19.28
C ASN A 242 -26.54 15.11 18.96
N VAL A 243 -26.24 16.05 19.86
CA VAL A 243 -26.59 17.46 19.74
C VAL A 243 -25.35 18.29 19.37
N LEU A 244 -24.19 17.94 19.91
CA LEU A 244 -22.91 18.58 19.61
C LEU A 244 -22.49 18.36 18.15
N LEU A 245 -22.57 17.13 17.62
CA LEU A 245 -22.09 16.83 16.27
C LEU A 245 -22.87 17.54 15.15
N PRO A 246 -24.23 17.59 15.18
CA PRO A 246 -24.98 18.42 14.24
C PRO A 246 -24.62 19.89 14.35
N PHE A 247 -24.49 20.42 15.57
CA PHE A 247 -24.07 21.80 15.78
C PHE A 247 -22.67 22.08 15.20
N CYS A 248 -21.69 21.20 15.41
CA CYS A 248 -20.37 21.30 14.78
C CYS A 248 -20.47 21.40 13.26
N ARG A 249 -21.28 20.51 12.65
CA ARG A 249 -21.45 20.48 11.19
C ARG A 249 -22.13 21.73 10.68
N ASP A 250 -23.17 22.20 11.37
CA ASP A 250 -23.92 23.38 10.94
C ASP A 250 -23.06 24.65 11.12
N PHE A 251 -22.26 24.74 12.20
CA PHE A 251 -21.27 25.79 12.40
C PHE A 251 -20.17 25.76 11.34
N GLU A 252 -19.70 24.56 10.99
CA GLU A 252 -18.74 24.36 9.91
C GLU A 252 -19.32 24.83 8.57
N MET A 253 -20.54 24.43 8.23
CA MET A 253 -21.14 24.78 6.92
C MET A 253 -21.56 26.25 6.79
N LEU A 254 -22.07 26.85 7.87
CA LEU A 254 -22.64 28.20 7.80
C LEU A 254 -21.62 29.31 8.07
N VAL A 255 -20.59 29.05 8.88
CA VAL A 255 -19.63 30.08 9.31
C VAL A 255 -18.22 29.80 8.79
N VAL A 256 -17.69 28.60 9.03
CA VAL A 256 -16.28 28.31 8.73
C VAL A 256 -16.04 28.04 7.24
N ALA A 257 -16.89 27.24 6.60
CA ALA A 257 -16.73 26.85 5.19
C ALA A 257 -16.84 28.04 4.22
N PRO A 258 -17.83 28.95 4.35
CA PRO A 258 -17.96 30.08 3.43
C PRO A 258 -16.78 31.06 3.50
N ARG A 259 -16.10 31.15 4.65
CA ARG A 259 -14.89 31.96 4.81
C ARG A 259 -13.63 31.28 4.25
N LEU A 260 -13.55 29.95 4.34
CA LEU A 260 -12.39 29.15 3.92
C LEU A 260 -12.46 28.66 2.47
N GLN A 261 -13.59 28.79 1.78
CA GLN A 261 -13.75 28.45 0.37
C GLN A 261 -13.73 29.72 -0.48
N VAL A 262 -12.73 29.83 -1.37
CA VAL A 262 -12.69 30.90 -2.37
C VAL A 262 -13.63 30.53 -3.51
N GLY A 263 -14.65 31.36 -3.75
CA GLY A 263 -15.59 31.15 -4.86
C GLY A 263 -14.92 31.33 -6.23
N ALA A 264 -15.60 30.90 -7.31
CA ALA A 264 -15.10 31.05 -8.68
C ALA A 264 -14.83 32.53 -9.07
N ASP A 265 -15.52 33.47 -8.42
CA ASP A 265 -15.39 34.91 -8.61
C ASP A 265 -14.25 35.54 -7.78
N GLY A 266 -13.52 34.75 -6.98
CA GLY A 266 -12.42 35.23 -6.14
C GLY A 266 -12.87 35.89 -4.84
N GLU A 267 -14.08 35.64 -4.38
CA GLU A 267 -14.65 36.23 -3.17
C GLU A 267 -14.89 35.17 -2.06
N VAL A 268 -14.90 35.64 -0.81
CA VAL A 268 -15.07 34.82 0.41
C VAL A 268 -16.20 35.38 1.27
N GLY A 269 -16.84 34.56 2.09
CA GLY A 269 -17.90 35.03 3.00
C GLY A 269 -17.38 36.08 3.98
N PHE A 270 -18.04 37.23 4.08
CA PHE A 270 -17.70 38.27 5.06
C PHE A 270 -18.26 37.88 6.44
N LEU A 271 -17.41 37.85 7.46
CA LEU A 271 -17.78 37.49 8.83
C LEU A 271 -18.24 38.73 9.60
N GLU A 272 -19.45 38.69 10.15
CA GLU A 272 -20.00 39.74 11.00
C GLU A 272 -20.40 39.15 12.36
N ILE A 273 -19.81 39.67 13.43
CA ILE A 273 -20.09 39.26 14.82
C ILE A 273 -20.82 40.40 15.53
N ASP A 274 -22.13 40.26 15.71
CA ASP A 274 -22.96 41.22 16.46
C ASP A 274 -23.39 40.61 17.80
N GLY A 275 -22.59 40.86 18.84
CA GLY A 275 -22.90 40.50 20.22
C GLY A 275 -23.07 39.00 20.46
N ASP A 276 -24.31 38.52 20.36
CA ASP A 276 -24.73 37.13 20.60
C ASP A 276 -24.90 36.32 19.30
N GLU A 277 -24.73 36.94 18.13
CA GLU A 277 -24.94 36.33 16.81
C GLU A 277 -23.66 36.43 15.95
N VAL A 278 -23.27 35.31 15.35
CA VAL A 278 -22.27 35.26 14.29
C VAL A 278 -22.99 34.99 12.99
N SER A 279 -22.76 35.83 11.98
CA SER A 279 -23.35 35.68 10.65
C SER A 279 -22.30 35.83 9.57
N VAL A 280 -22.54 35.19 8.43
CA VAL A 280 -21.77 35.43 7.20
C VAL A 280 -22.64 36.25 6.26
N SER A 281 -22.45 37.58 6.26
CA SER A 281 -23.27 38.53 5.52
C SER A 281 -22.52 39.07 4.29
N GLY A 282 -22.79 38.48 3.12
CA GLY A 282 -22.24 38.95 1.84
C GLY A 282 -20.88 38.35 1.46
N GLN A 283 -20.28 38.93 0.43
CA GLN A 283 -19.01 38.52 -0.16
C GLN A 283 -17.95 39.61 0.06
N SER A 284 -16.77 39.22 0.50
CA SER A 284 -15.58 40.05 0.64
C SER A 284 -14.56 39.67 -0.42
N SER A 285 -13.91 40.68 -1.01
CA SER A 285 -12.78 40.51 -1.91
C SER A 285 -11.43 40.54 -1.18
N ASP A 286 -11.41 40.56 0.16
CA ASP A 286 -10.18 40.56 0.94
C ASP A 286 -9.67 39.13 1.15
N LEU A 287 -8.72 38.73 0.29
CA LEU A 287 -8.01 37.44 0.37
C LEU A 287 -6.71 37.53 1.15
N SER A 288 -6.48 38.56 1.97
CA SER A 288 -5.29 38.63 2.79
C SER A 288 -5.27 37.54 3.88
N ALA A 289 -4.10 36.96 4.12
CA ALA A 289 -3.91 36.00 5.21
C ALA A 289 -4.17 36.65 6.58
N GLU A 290 -3.86 37.93 6.73
CA GLU A 290 -4.11 38.71 7.94
C GLU A 290 -5.61 38.79 8.30
N ALA A 291 -6.46 39.15 7.34
CA ALA A 291 -7.90 39.20 7.56
C ALA A 291 -8.44 37.81 7.93
N LEU A 292 -7.97 36.75 7.26
CA LEU A 292 -8.39 35.38 7.55
C LEU A 292 -8.03 34.92 8.96
N PHE A 293 -6.78 35.15 9.41
CA PHE A 293 -6.38 34.75 10.77
C PHE A 293 -7.07 35.61 11.84
N SER A 294 -7.31 36.89 11.58
CA SER A 294 -8.11 37.76 12.46
C SER A 294 -9.56 37.29 12.59
N ASP A 295 -10.18 36.86 11.49
CA ASP A 295 -11.54 36.32 11.47
C ASP A 295 -11.61 34.98 12.23
N LEU A 296 -10.62 34.10 12.06
CA LEU A 296 -10.52 32.85 12.80
C LEU A 296 -10.34 33.07 14.31
N ASP A 297 -9.49 34.01 14.71
CA ASP A 297 -9.33 34.39 16.12
C ASP A 297 -10.63 34.99 16.69
N SER A 298 -11.36 35.77 15.89
CA SER A 298 -12.65 36.33 16.26
C SER A 298 -13.73 35.25 16.45
N ILE A 299 -13.77 34.23 15.59
CA ILE A 299 -14.64 33.05 15.72
C ILE A 299 -14.32 32.29 17.02
N ILE A 300 -13.03 32.04 17.29
CA ILE A 300 -12.59 31.34 18.50
C ILE A 300 -12.94 32.15 19.75
N ALA A 301 -12.74 33.47 19.72
CA ALA A 301 -13.11 34.37 20.81
C ALA A 301 -14.62 34.37 21.07
N PHE A 302 -15.45 34.36 20.01
CA PHE A 302 -16.90 34.26 20.14
C PHE A 302 -17.31 32.95 20.82
N LEU A 303 -16.81 31.81 20.36
CA LEU A 303 -17.13 30.50 20.96
C LEU A 303 -16.71 30.42 22.44
N ARG A 304 -15.53 30.95 22.79
CA ARG A 304 -15.03 30.95 24.18
C ARG A 304 -15.79 31.88 25.10
N THR A 305 -16.26 33.01 24.60
CA THR A 305 -17.01 33.97 25.42
C THR A 305 -18.46 33.55 25.60
N ARG A 306 -19.06 32.86 24.62
CA ARG A 306 -20.50 32.56 24.63
C ARG A 306 -20.85 31.16 25.10
N LEU A 307 -19.95 30.18 25.01
CA LEU A 307 -20.18 28.80 25.45
C LEU A 307 -19.39 28.44 26.72
N PRO A 308 -19.95 27.61 27.62
CA PRO A 308 -19.20 27.05 28.74
C PRO A 308 -18.04 26.16 28.30
N SER A 309 -16.99 26.05 29.12
CA SER A 309 -15.81 25.22 28.84
C SER A 309 -16.14 23.74 28.60
N SER A 310 -17.21 23.23 29.23
CA SER A 310 -17.71 21.86 29.04
C SER A 310 -18.22 21.56 27.62
N VAL A 311 -18.59 22.60 26.86
CA VAL A 311 -18.99 22.48 25.45
C VAL A 311 -17.84 22.82 24.52
N VAL A 312 -17.07 23.86 24.87
CA VAL A 312 -15.99 24.39 24.03
C VAL A 312 -14.88 23.37 23.81
N GLU A 313 -14.49 22.61 24.84
CA GLU A 313 -13.42 21.60 24.71
C GLU A 313 -13.81 20.45 23.74
N PRO A 314 -14.95 19.77 23.90
CA PRO A 314 -15.43 18.78 22.93
C PRO A 314 -15.68 19.37 21.53
N LEU A 315 -16.23 20.58 21.45
CA LEU A 315 -16.47 21.28 20.18
C LEU A 315 -15.15 21.50 19.42
N ALA A 316 -14.12 21.97 20.12
CA ALA A 316 -12.80 22.21 19.53
C ALA A 316 -12.15 20.92 19.02
N GLN A 317 -12.32 19.80 19.72
CA GLN A 317 -11.82 18.50 19.28
C GLN A 317 -12.40 18.04 17.94
N HIS A 318 -13.66 18.37 17.66
CA HIS A 318 -14.32 18.00 16.40
C HIS A 318 -14.18 19.05 15.29
N LEU A 319 -14.20 20.34 15.62
CA LEU A 319 -14.15 21.43 14.65
C LEU A 319 -12.74 21.65 14.08
N MET A 320 -11.71 21.62 14.94
CA MET A 320 -10.36 22.04 14.57
C MET A 320 -9.67 21.16 13.51
N PRO A 321 -9.75 19.82 13.55
CA PRO A 321 -9.11 18.99 12.53
C PRO A 321 -9.65 19.28 11.12
N ARG A 322 -10.95 19.58 11.00
CA ARG A 322 -11.60 19.92 9.72
C ARG A 322 -11.25 21.33 9.25
N LEU A 323 -11.25 22.29 10.18
CA LEU A 323 -10.84 23.66 9.90
C LEU A 323 -9.39 23.70 9.39
N ILE A 324 -8.47 23.02 10.08
CA ILE A 324 -7.05 23.00 9.74
C ILE A 324 -6.79 22.29 8.42
N SER A 325 -7.42 21.14 8.17
CA SER A 325 -7.28 20.45 6.88
C SER A 325 -7.78 21.29 5.70
N ARG A 326 -8.88 22.02 5.88
CA ARG A 326 -9.36 22.99 4.87
C ARG A 326 -8.42 24.17 4.71
N LEU A 327 -8.00 24.79 5.81
CA LEU A 327 -7.04 25.90 5.80
C LEU A 327 -5.75 25.51 5.05
N ILE A 328 -5.23 24.31 5.31
CA ILE A 328 -4.03 23.79 4.64
C ILE A 328 -4.27 23.60 3.15
N SER A 329 -5.36 22.93 2.77
CA SER A 329 -5.61 22.56 1.37
C SER A 329 -6.05 23.71 0.47
N THR A 330 -6.82 24.68 0.97
CA THR A 330 -7.40 25.74 0.15
C THR A 330 -6.64 27.05 0.21
N TRP A 331 -6.07 27.43 1.37
CA TRP A 331 -5.41 28.73 1.54
C TRP A 331 -3.90 28.61 1.63
N LEU A 332 -3.40 27.74 2.50
CA LEU A 332 -1.97 27.67 2.74
C LEU A 332 -1.23 27.02 1.56
N ALA A 333 -1.83 26.03 0.89
CA ALA A 333 -1.26 25.44 -0.32
C ALA A 333 -1.24 26.42 -1.51
N SER A 334 -2.26 27.28 -1.66
CA SER A 334 -2.29 28.31 -2.70
C SER A 334 -1.32 29.45 -2.41
N ALA A 335 -1.11 29.79 -1.14
CA ALA A 335 -0.20 30.85 -0.70
C ALA A 335 1.29 30.51 -0.92
N VAL A 336 1.65 29.25 -1.18
CA VAL A 336 3.04 28.87 -1.51
C VAL A 336 3.45 29.50 -2.85
N PRO A 337 4.48 30.37 -2.89
CA PRO A 337 4.93 31.01 -4.13
C PRO A 337 5.46 30.02 -5.16
N GLU A 338 5.30 30.34 -6.45
CA GLU A 338 5.91 29.57 -7.55
C GLU A 338 7.38 29.94 -7.78
N ASP A 339 7.73 31.20 -7.56
CA ASP A 339 9.06 31.80 -7.74
C ASP A 339 9.60 32.37 -6.42
N LEU A 340 10.90 32.65 -6.37
CA LEU A 340 11.56 33.22 -5.19
C LEU A 340 11.14 34.67 -4.87
N ASP A 341 10.52 35.37 -5.82
CA ASP A 341 10.15 36.80 -5.67
C ASP A 341 8.96 37.02 -4.70
N GLY A 342 8.15 35.99 -4.43
CA GLY A 342 7.01 36.04 -3.49
C GLY A 342 7.31 35.51 -2.08
N MET A 343 8.59 35.29 -1.76
CA MET A 343 9.01 34.62 -0.52
C MET A 343 8.82 35.49 0.73
N ASP A 344 8.89 36.80 0.60
CA ASP A 344 8.77 37.72 1.73
C ASP A 344 7.32 37.75 2.25
N ASP A 345 6.34 37.88 1.35
CA ASP A 345 4.91 37.79 1.67
C ASP A 345 4.57 36.42 2.29
N PHE A 346 5.16 35.35 1.77
CA PHE A 346 4.96 34.01 2.33
C PHE A 346 5.57 33.85 3.73
N GLN A 347 6.73 34.45 4.01
CA GLN A 347 7.30 34.47 5.36
C GLN A 347 6.41 35.21 6.35
N GLU A 348 5.78 36.31 5.92
CA GLU A 348 4.79 37.03 6.72
C GLU A 348 3.58 36.13 7.02
N THR A 349 3.02 35.45 6.01
CA THR A 349 1.94 34.47 6.24
C THR A 349 2.36 33.33 7.18
N MET A 350 3.62 32.92 7.14
CA MET A 350 4.17 31.90 8.04
C MET A 350 4.20 32.36 9.49
N SER A 351 4.59 33.63 9.71
CA SER A 351 4.58 34.22 11.05
C SER A 351 3.16 34.27 11.62
N LEU A 352 2.16 34.58 10.78
CA LEU A 352 0.75 34.56 11.17
C LEU A 352 0.26 33.15 11.51
N VAL A 353 0.65 32.13 10.73
CA VAL A 353 0.34 30.71 11.03
C VAL A 353 0.95 30.29 12.37
N GLN A 354 2.19 30.66 12.65
CA GLN A 354 2.86 30.35 13.93
C GLN A 354 2.20 31.07 15.11
N ASN A 355 1.83 32.34 14.93
CA ASN A 355 1.11 33.12 15.93
C ASN A 355 -0.25 32.49 16.24
N PHE A 356 -1.00 32.12 15.20
CA PHE A 356 -2.28 31.42 15.35
C PHE A 356 -2.11 30.06 16.07
N GLY A 357 -1.09 29.27 15.71
CA GLY A 357 -0.77 28.03 16.40
C GLY A 357 -0.44 28.22 17.89
N ASN A 358 0.23 29.31 18.25
CA ASN A 358 0.51 29.66 19.66
C ASN A 358 -0.76 30.15 20.38
N SER A 359 -1.64 30.87 19.71
CA SER A 359 -2.96 31.24 20.23
C SER A 359 -3.79 29.99 20.55
N LEU A 360 -3.84 29.00 19.65
CA LEU A 360 -4.54 27.73 19.86
C LEU A 360 -4.02 26.96 21.09
N ASP A 361 -2.70 26.91 21.27
CA ASP A 361 -2.07 26.29 22.44
C ASP A 361 -2.47 26.98 23.75
N SER A 362 -2.50 28.31 23.76
CA SER A 362 -2.93 29.09 24.93
C SER A 362 -4.38 28.77 25.33
N TYR A 363 -5.19 28.36 24.34
CA TYR A 363 -6.59 27.98 24.52
C TYR A 363 -6.78 26.47 24.76
N LYS A 364 -5.70 25.67 24.73
CA LYS A 364 -5.71 24.19 24.77
C LYS A 364 -6.52 23.54 23.65
N TRP A 365 -6.65 24.21 22.51
CA TRP A 365 -7.34 23.65 21.35
C TRP A 365 -6.37 22.79 20.52
N PRO A 366 -6.83 21.65 19.96
CA PRO A 366 -6.00 20.83 19.10
C PRO A 366 -5.72 21.57 17.78
N GLY A 367 -4.49 21.42 17.25
CA GLY A 367 -4.18 21.95 15.93
C GLY A 367 -2.76 22.47 15.71
N LYS A 368 -2.05 22.86 16.76
CA LYS A 368 -0.66 23.33 16.62
C LYS A 368 0.27 22.27 16.02
N ARG A 369 0.06 21.00 16.40
CA ARG A 369 0.86 19.89 15.86
C ARG A 369 0.72 19.80 14.35
N ASP A 370 -0.51 19.84 13.84
CA ASP A 370 -0.79 19.72 12.41
C ASP A 370 -0.26 20.92 11.62
N LEU A 371 -0.41 22.15 12.16
CA LEU A 371 0.18 23.37 11.56
C LEU A 371 1.71 23.35 11.61
N GLY A 372 2.30 22.83 12.68
CA GLY A 372 3.75 22.67 12.82
C GLY A 372 4.32 21.60 11.89
N ASP A 373 3.61 20.48 11.74
CA ASP A 373 3.97 19.41 10.80
C ASP A 373 3.82 19.89 9.34
N TRP A 374 2.78 20.67 9.04
CA TRP A 374 2.67 21.36 7.76
C TRP A 374 3.84 22.31 7.53
N THR A 375 4.21 23.13 8.53
CA THR A 375 5.34 24.06 8.45
C THR A 375 6.65 23.34 8.13
N ARG A 376 6.88 22.15 8.72
CA ARG A 376 8.04 21.30 8.41
C ARG A 376 7.99 20.70 7.01
N SER A 377 6.79 20.51 6.45
CA SER A 377 6.60 19.95 5.11
C SER A 377 6.70 20.99 3.98
N ILE A 378 6.75 22.29 4.29
CA ILE A 378 6.80 23.39 3.31
C ILE A 378 7.91 23.22 2.26
N PRO A 379 9.18 22.88 2.62
CA PRO A 379 10.22 22.60 1.63
C PRO A 379 9.77 21.63 0.55
N ASN A 380 9.09 20.56 0.95
CA ASN A 380 8.62 19.51 0.05
C ASN A 380 7.42 19.97 -0.78
N VAL A 381 6.50 20.72 -0.18
CA VAL A 381 5.32 21.27 -0.88
C VAL A 381 5.76 22.27 -1.95
N TRP A 382 6.66 23.18 -1.60
CA TRP A 382 7.24 24.15 -2.52
C TRP A 382 8.01 23.45 -3.65
N LEU A 383 8.86 22.48 -3.31
CA LEU A 383 9.60 21.70 -4.31
C LEU A 383 8.67 20.98 -5.27
N ARG A 384 7.60 20.35 -4.78
CA ARG A 384 6.58 19.69 -5.63
C ARG A 384 5.90 20.68 -6.57
N LYS A 385 5.51 21.86 -6.07
CA LYS A 385 4.92 22.92 -6.90
C LYS A 385 5.92 23.42 -7.95
N ARG A 386 7.19 23.59 -7.59
CA ARG A 386 8.28 23.98 -8.51
C ARG A 386 8.53 22.91 -9.57
N GLN A 387 8.49 21.63 -9.21
CA GLN A 387 8.60 20.50 -10.14
C GLN A 387 7.41 20.46 -11.11
N GLU A 388 6.18 20.56 -10.62
CA GLU A 388 4.97 20.52 -11.44
C GLU A 388 4.93 21.68 -12.44
N THR A 389 5.19 22.91 -11.98
CA THR A 389 5.23 24.10 -12.82
C THR A 389 6.32 24.01 -13.89
N SER A 390 7.53 23.58 -13.54
CA SER A 390 8.64 23.42 -14.48
C SER A 390 8.37 22.32 -15.52
N LEU A 391 7.81 21.19 -15.12
CA LEU A 391 7.41 20.12 -16.04
C LEU A 391 6.26 20.53 -16.94
N LYS A 392 5.29 21.28 -16.41
CA LYS A 392 4.18 21.85 -17.20
C LYS A 392 4.70 22.86 -18.22
N LYS A 393 5.70 23.69 -17.88
CA LYS A 393 6.39 24.58 -18.82
C LYS A 393 7.02 23.77 -19.96
N ILE A 394 7.85 22.76 -19.69
CA ILE A 394 8.44 21.92 -20.75
C ILE A 394 7.36 21.24 -21.62
N ARG A 395 6.32 20.67 -21.00
CA ARG A 395 5.22 20.04 -21.76
C ARG A 395 4.53 21.03 -22.68
N ASN A 396 4.28 22.26 -22.20
CA ASN A 396 3.70 23.31 -23.01
C ASN A 396 4.66 23.74 -24.12
N LEU A 397 5.96 23.84 -23.89
CA LEU A 397 6.92 24.18 -24.93
C LEU A 397 6.93 23.11 -26.05
N LEU A 398 6.93 21.83 -25.66
CA LEU A 398 6.95 20.71 -26.59
C LEU A 398 5.62 20.55 -27.36
N SER A 399 4.47 20.80 -26.71
CA SER A 399 3.16 20.69 -27.38
C SER A 399 2.96 21.70 -28.51
N HIS A 400 3.74 22.79 -28.52
CA HIS A 400 3.69 23.81 -29.56
C HIS A 400 4.56 23.52 -30.79
N GLY A 401 5.33 22.42 -30.80
CA GLY A 401 6.16 21.96 -31.93
C GLY A 401 7.36 22.85 -32.26
N ILE A 402 8.05 22.55 -33.36
CA ILE A 402 9.22 23.32 -33.85
C ILE A 402 8.74 24.67 -34.40
N ARG A 403 9.04 25.78 -33.70
CA ARG A 403 8.59 27.14 -34.08
C ARG A 403 9.65 28.00 -34.73
N THR A 404 10.84 28.04 -34.14
CA THR A 404 11.95 28.90 -34.58
C THR A 404 13.21 28.08 -34.70
N ILE A 405 13.89 28.28 -35.82
CA ILE A 405 15.17 27.64 -36.14
C ILE A 405 16.25 28.69 -35.97
N GLU A 406 17.31 28.34 -35.25
CA GLU A 406 18.42 29.24 -34.96
C GLU A 406 19.74 28.62 -35.41
N THR A 407 20.56 29.44 -36.08
CA THR A 407 21.90 29.04 -36.54
C THR A 407 22.90 29.13 -35.40
N VAL A 408 23.60 28.04 -35.13
CA VAL A 408 24.64 27.94 -34.10
C VAL A 408 25.97 27.50 -34.73
N GLU A 409 27.06 27.98 -34.15
CA GLU A 409 28.42 27.60 -34.55
C GLU A 409 28.91 26.42 -33.70
N ARG A 410 29.28 25.32 -34.37
CA ARG A 410 30.04 24.19 -33.80
C ARG A 410 31.52 24.54 -33.88
N VAL A 411 32.23 24.43 -32.77
CA VAL A 411 33.69 24.53 -32.73
C VAL A 411 34.23 23.17 -32.36
N GLU A 412 34.59 22.37 -33.37
CA GLU A 412 35.19 21.06 -33.14
C GLU A 412 36.70 21.19 -33.10
N THR A 413 37.31 20.88 -31.96
CA THR A 413 38.75 20.97 -31.75
C THR A 413 39.32 19.56 -31.90
N GLN A 414 39.78 19.19 -33.10
CA GLN A 414 40.33 17.86 -33.34
C GLN A 414 41.86 17.89 -33.28
N VAL A 415 42.45 17.02 -32.46
CA VAL A 415 43.90 16.91 -32.28
C VAL A 415 44.40 15.79 -33.20
N LEU A 416 44.84 16.14 -34.41
CA LEU A 416 45.38 15.15 -35.35
C LEU A 416 46.85 14.84 -35.05
N SER A 417 47.18 13.55 -34.88
CA SER A 417 48.57 13.09 -34.88
C SER A 417 49.00 12.75 -36.31
N ARG A 418 50.27 13.03 -36.67
CA ARG A 418 50.79 12.93 -38.05
C ARG A 418 50.78 11.50 -38.65
N HIS A 419 50.38 10.48 -37.89
CA HIS A 419 50.36 9.09 -38.37
C HIS A 419 49.12 8.74 -39.22
N ASP A 420 48.05 9.57 -39.19
CA ASP A 420 46.82 9.36 -39.97
C ASP A 420 46.88 9.93 -41.40
N GLN A 421 47.95 10.65 -41.78
CA GLN A 421 48.05 11.25 -43.13
C GLN A 421 48.45 10.27 -44.24
N VAL A 422 48.79 9.02 -43.94
CA VAL A 422 49.34 8.08 -44.94
C VAL A 422 48.57 6.74 -45.01
N PHE A 423 47.54 6.54 -44.18
CA PHE A 423 46.72 5.31 -44.18
C PHE A 423 45.20 5.56 -44.34
N ALA A 424 44.80 6.78 -44.69
CA ALA A 424 43.41 7.15 -44.96
C ALA A 424 42.80 6.54 -46.25
N SER A 425 43.43 5.52 -46.85
CA SER A 425 42.92 4.83 -48.03
C SER A 425 42.33 3.44 -47.74
N ASN A 426 42.26 2.96 -46.49
CA ASN A 426 41.51 1.73 -46.21
C ASN A 426 41.08 1.50 -44.74
N SER A 427 40.98 2.56 -43.93
CA SER A 427 40.47 2.44 -42.55
C SER A 427 39.88 3.75 -42.09
N GLY A 428 38.62 3.98 -42.46
CA GLY A 428 37.90 5.21 -42.16
C GLY A 428 36.43 5.07 -42.56
N GLY A 429 35.77 4.04 -42.05
CA GLY A 429 34.35 3.78 -42.32
C GLY A 429 33.55 3.22 -41.15
N ASP A 430 34.19 2.68 -40.11
CA ASP A 430 33.46 1.84 -39.13
C ASP A 430 33.14 2.50 -37.78
N ASP A 431 33.76 3.61 -37.39
CA ASP A 431 33.58 4.15 -36.03
C ASP A 431 32.16 4.76 -35.79
N TRP A 432 31.45 5.12 -36.86
CA TRP A 432 30.06 5.59 -36.77
C TRP A 432 29.01 4.48 -36.96
N ASN A 433 29.39 3.35 -37.57
CA ASN A 433 28.48 2.26 -37.93
C ASN A 433 28.63 1.02 -37.02
N ALA A 434 29.76 0.86 -36.33
CA ALA A 434 30.06 -0.32 -35.50
C ALA A 434 29.26 -0.42 -34.18
N GLY A 435 28.46 0.59 -33.84
CA GLY A 435 27.61 0.60 -32.64
C GLY A 435 26.14 0.21 -32.86
N TRP A 436 25.75 -0.19 -34.08
CA TRP A 436 24.35 -0.23 -34.51
C TRP A 436 23.90 -1.54 -35.20
N SER A 437 24.61 -2.65 -34.98
CA SER A 437 24.10 -3.98 -35.33
C SER A 437 23.62 -4.71 -34.06
N ASP A 438 22.31 -4.86 -33.92
CA ASP A 438 21.71 -5.84 -33.01
C ASP A 438 21.71 -7.22 -33.67
N ASP A 439 21.85 -8.27 -32.86
CA ASP A 439 22.13 -9.65 -33.25
C ASP A 439 21.13 -10.24 -34.26
N GLU A 440 21.57 -10.54 -35.48
CA GLU A 440 20.93 -11.59 -36.30
C GLU A 440 21.90 -12.18 -37.34
N SER A 441 22.61 -13.24 -36.97
CA SER A 441 23.23 -14.15 -37.94
C SER A 441 23.39 -15.57 -37.38
N GLY A 442 22.30 -16.34 -37.38
CA GLY A 442 22.35 -17.80 -37.29
C GLY A 442 22.19 -18.41 -38.69
N SER A 443 23.28 -18.78 -39.34
CA SER A 443 23.25 -19.61 -40.57
C SER A 443 23.66 -21.06 -40.25
N PRO A 444 23.22 -22.04 -41.06
CA PRO A 444 22.92 -23.40 -40.61
C PRO A 444 24.06 -24.39 -40.84
N THR A 445 24.20 -25.38 -39.94
CA THR A 445 25.18 -26.48 -40.11
C THR A 445 24.47 -27.82 -40.30
N LYS A 446 24.67 -28.44 -41.47
CA LYS A 446 24.27 -29.83 -41.76
C LYS A 446 25.36 -30.84 -41.35
N MET A 447 24.93 -31.77 -40.49
CA MET A 447 25.14 -33.24 -40.45
C MET A 447 26.53 -33.88 -40.68
N HIS A 448 26.89 -34.78 -39.75
CA HIS A 448 27.22 -36.19 -40.05
C HIS A 448 26.85 -37.11 -38.87
N ALA A 449 26.22 -38.26 -39.19
CA ALA A 449 25.77 -39.33 -38.30
C ALA A 449 26.87 -40.38 -38.00
N PRO A 450 26.67 -41.40 -37.11
CA PRO A 450 25.91 -42.61 -37.53
C PRO A 450 25.08 -43.35 -36.44
N SER A 451 23.99 -43.99 -36.94
CA SER A 451 23.35 -45.30 -36.62
C SER A 451 23.25 -45.86 -35.18
N ALA A 452 22.05 -46.28 -34.72
CA ALA A 452 21.37 -47.54 -35.09
C ALA A 452 20.09 -47.87 -34.25
N SER A 453 19.07 -48.33 -34.98
CA SER A 453 18.07 -49.39 -34.66
C SER A 453 16.79 -49.17 -33.82
N ASN A 454 15.68 -49.48 -34.52
CA ASN A 454 14.38 -50.11 -34.15
C ASN A 454 13.30 -49.26 -33.45
N ALA A 455 12.22 -48.88 -34.17
CA ALA A 455 10.95 -49.62 -34.42
C ALA A 455 9.92 -49.33 -33.30
N ALA A 456 8.64 -49.02 -33.50
CA ALA A 456 7.69 -49.06 -34.63
C ALA A 456 6.47 -48.15 -34.31
N GLN A 457 5.68 -47.80 -35.34
CA GLN A 457 4.20 -47.61 -35.41
C GLN A 457 3.48 -46.84 -34.28
N GLY A 458 2.57 -45.88 -34.50
CA GLY A 458 1.86 -45.35 -35.68
C GLY A 458 0.90 -44.23 -35.24
N GLU A 459 0.28 -43.58 -36.22
CA GLU A 459 -1.07 -42.95 -36.30
C GLU A 459 -1.87 -42.78 -34.98
N ASP A 460 -2.66 -41.75 -34.71
CA ASP A 460 -3.09 -40.51 -35.35
C ASP A 460 -3.90 -39.77 -34.24
N GLU A 461 -4.39 -38.57 -34.57
CA GLU A 461 -5.58 -37.90 -34.03
C GLU A 461 -5.42 -36.85 -32.92
N GLU A 462 -5.74 -35.65 -33.40
CA GLU A 462 -6.21 -34.43 -32.74
C GLU A 462 -7.32 -34.72 -31.71
N ASP A 463 -7.33 -34.02 -30.57
CA ASP A 463 -8.56 -33.33 -30.17
C ASP A 463 -8.29 -32.13 -29.26
N VAL A 464 -8.99 -31.06 -29.58
CA VAL A 464 -9.06 -29.75 -28.96
C VAL A 464 -10.39 -29.66 -28.25
N SER A 465 -10.41 -29.27 -26.96
CA SER A 465 -11.57 -28.74 -26.21
C SER A 465 -11.30 -28.90 -24.70
N ALA A 466 -11.82 -28.12 -23.76
CA ALA A 466 -12.68 -26.96 -23.82
C ALA A 466 -12.72 -26.39 -22.39
N TRP A 467 -12.88 -25.08 -22.34
CA TRP A 467 -13.18 -24.28 -21.17
C TRP A 467 -14.45 -24.75 -20.45
N GLY A 468 -14.45 -24.67 -19.12
CA GLY A 468 -15.62 -24.89 -18.28
C GLY A 468 -15.54 -24.11 -16.96
N LEU A 469 -16.19 -22.95 -16.95
CA LEU A 469 -16.67 -22.24 -15.75
C LEU A 469 -17.88 -22.98 -15.19
N ASP A 470 -18.03 -23.10 -13.86
CA ASP A 470 -19.25 -22.67 -13.18
C ASP A 470 -19.09 -22.55 -11.65
N ASP A 471 -19.89 -21.65 -11.09
CA ASP A 471 -19.98 -21.18 -9.71
C ASP A 471 -20.62 -22.19 -8.72
N GLU A 472 -20.39 -22.02 -7.41
CA GLU A 472 -21.44 -21.78 -6.38
C GLU A 472 -20.95 -21.90 -4.91
N LYS A 473 -21.75 -21.34 -3.99
CA LYS A 473 -21.42 -20.69 -2.71
C LYS A 473 -21.62 -21.52 -1.42
N GLU A 474 -21.05 -20.96 -0.34
CA GLU A 474 -21.61 -20.71 1.02
C GLU A 474 -21.65 -21.79 2.15
N ASN A 475 -20.87 -21.48 3.21
CA ASN A 475 -21.26 -21.18 4.61
C ASN A 475 -21.28 -22.26 5.74
N GLY A 476 -20.80 -21.84 6.93
CA GLY A 476 -21.13 -22.40 8.27
C GLY A 476 -19.97 -22.82 9.20
N THR A 477 -19.50 -21.95 10.13
CA THR A 477 -19.58 -21.98 11.63
C THR A 477 -19.10 -23.27 12.35
N ASP A 478 -18.28 -23.29 13.41
CA ASP A 478 -18.36 -22.57 14.70
C ASP A 478 -17.10 -22.86 15.60
N GLN A 479 -16.97 -22.09 16.68
CA GLN A 479 -16.00 -22.01 17.81
C GLN A 479 -15.49 -23.35 18.43
N GLY A 480 -14.43 -23.48 19.23
CA GLY A 480 -13.43 -22.63 19.92
C GLY A 480 -12.71 -23.49 21.01
N ASP A 481 -11.45 -23.21 21.37
CA ASP A 481 -10.88 -23.25 22.76
C ASP A 481 -9.34 -23.16 22.84
N GLN A 482 -8.89 -22.78 24.05
CA GLN A 482 -7.67 -22.07 24.49
C GLN A 482 -6.29 -22.79 24.57
N GLU A 483 -5.25 -21.94 24.41
CA GLU A 483 -3.99 -21.77 25.18
C GLU A 483 -2.72 -22.65 25.02
N ASN A 484 -1.65 -21.94 24.61
CA ASN A 484 -0.27 -21.86 25.15
C ASN A 484 0.84 -22.81 24.62
N SER A 485 1.83 -22.24 23.90
CA SER A 485 3.28 -22.34 24.17
C SER A 485 4.11 -21.94 22.93
N ALA A 486 5.29 -21.41 23.22
CA ALA A 486 6.28 -20.78 22.36
C ALA A 486 6.91 -21.63 21.23
N ALA A 487 7.43 -20.85 20.27
CA ALA A 487 8.68 -21.05 19.51
C ALA A 487 8.71 -21.96 18.28
N ALA A 488 9.49 -21.45 17.31
CA ALA A 488 10.13 -22.07 16.16
C ALA A 488 9.30 -22.19 14.87
N ALA A 489 9.89 -21.59 13.83
CA ALA A 489 9.49 -21.55 12.44
C ALA A 489 9.93 -22.82 11.68
N ALA A 490 9.15 -23.20 10.67
CA ALA A 490 9.59 -23.87 9.44
C ALA A 490 8.46 -23.82 8.38
N ASP A 491 8.84 -23.35 7.18
CA ASP A 491 8.38 -23.64 5.80
C ASP A 491 6.90 -23.83 5.44
N VAL A 492 6.44 -23.12 4.39
CA VAL A 492 6.43 -23.59 2.98
C VAL A 492 5.71 -22.55 2.09
N ASP A 493 6.41 -22.17 1.01
CA ASP A 493 6.01 -21.76 -0.35
C ASP A 493 4.73 -20.96 -0.65
N VAL A 494 4.94 -19.82 -1.32
CA VAL A 494 4.11 -19.37 -2.45
C VAL A 494 5.03 -18.85 -3.55
N ASP A 495 5.06 -19.57 -4.67
CA ASP A 495 5.59 -19.13 -5.96
C ASP A 495 4.73 -17.98 -6.54
N VAL A 496 5.39 -16.89 -6.93
CA VAL A 496 5.01 -16.11 -8.11
C VAL A 496 6.30 -15.64 -8.78
N ASP A 497 6.48 -16.08 -10.02
CA ASP A 497 7.53 -15.72 -10.95
C ASP A 497 7.65 -14.21 -11.15
N ASP A 498 8.88 -13.69 -10.98
CA ASP A 498 9.37 -12.53 -11.71
C ASP A 498 10.85 -12.80 -12.05
N GLU A 499 11.08 -13.06 -13.33
CA GLU A 499 12.38 -13.29 -13.95
C GLU A 499 13.16 -11.97 -14.08
N ASP A 500 14.16 -11.75 -13.23
CA ASP A 500 15.28 -10.83 -13.49
C ASP A 500 16.58 -11.52 -13.07
N ALA A 501 16.98 -12.50 -13.88
CA ALA A 501 18.26 -13.17 -13.78
C ALA A 501 19.31 -12.41 -14.60
N TRP A 502 20.41 -12.03 -13.93
CA TRP A 502 21.83 -12.11 -14.35
C TRP A 502 22.69 -11.03 -13.68
N GLY A 503 22.63 -10.97 -12.35
CA GLY A 503 23.74 -10.51 -11.53
C GLY A 503 24.64 -11.71 -11.20
N TRP A 504 25.82 -11.78 -11.80
CA TRP A 504 26.85 -12.72 -11.35
C TRP A 504 27.65 -12.09 -10.21
N GLY A 505 27.28 -12.48 -8.99
CA GLY A 505 28.23 -12.52 -7.88
C GLY A 505 29.26 -13.64 -8.08
N ASP A 506 30.35 -13.59 -7.32
CA ASP A 506 30.38 -14.43 -6.13
C ASP A 506 31.37 -13.87 -5.10
N GLU A 507 30.96 -14.04 -3.86
CA GLU A 507 31.58 -13.65 -2.62
C GLU A 507 32.69 -14.65 -2.25
N ASN A 508 33.63 -14.26 -1.39
CA ASN A 508 33.58 -14.63 0.03
C ASN A 508 34.88 -14.23 0.77
N GLU A 509 34.69 -13.86 2.03
CA GLU A 509 35.64 -13.35 3.00
C GLU A 509 36.53 -14.44 3.64
N GLY A 510 37.67 -14.04 4.23
CA GLY A 510 38.40 -14.88 5.20
C GLY A 510 39.89 -14.55 5.44
N GLU A 511 40.14 -13.72 6.45
CA GLU A 511 41.33 -13.60 7.33
C GLU A 511 42.79 -13.95 6.88
N GLY A 512 43.71 -13.01 7.14
CA GLY A 512 44.92 -13.29 7.93
C GLY A 512 46.28 -13.55 7.23
N SER A 513 47.14 -12.51 7.20
CA SER A 513 48.63 -12.53 7.28
C SER A 513 49.44 -13.57 6.47
N LYS A 514 50.25 -13.10 5.49
CA LYS A 514 51.74 -13.17 5.45
C LYS A 514 52.35 -12.87 4.06
N LYS A 515 53.37 -11.99 4.08
CA LYS A 515 54.62 -11.90 3.28
C LYS A 515 54.60 -12.13 1.75
N ALA A 516 55.01 -11.08 1.03
CA ALA A 516 55.59 -11.14 -0.30
C ALA A 516 57.07 -11.63 -0.29
N PRO A 517 57.56 -12.18 -1.42
CA PRO A 517 58.93 -11.94 -1.84
C PRO A 517 59.03 -11.45 -3.30
N GLN A 518 59.90 -10.45 -3.51
CA GLN A 518 60.53 -10.14 -4.80
C GLN A 518 61.55 -11.22 -5.18
N PRO A 519 62.01 -11.30 -6.45
CA PRO A 519 63.25 -10.61 -6.88
C PRO A 519 63.17 -10.15 -8.36
N SER A 520 64.03 -9.34 -9.01
CA SER A 520 65.27 -8.61 -8.72
C SER A 520 65.61 -7.77 -9.98
N GLN A 521 66.12 -6.54 -9.82
CA GLN A 521 66.86 -5.80 -10.86
C GLN A 521 68.29 -6.37 -11.04
N PRO A 522 69.06 -5.96 -12.08
CA PRO A 522 69.97 -4.82 -11.87
C PRO A 522 70.27 -3.91 -13.08
N ASN A 523 70.11 -2.59 -12.87
CA ASN A 523 71.15 -1.54 -12.87
C ASN A 523 72.14 -1.40 -14.06
N ILE A 524 72.26 -0.18 -14.64
CA ILE A 524 73.54 0.56 -14.78
C ILE A 524 73.30 2.09 -14.89
N LYS A 525 74.06 2.76 -14.03
CA LYS A 525 74.39 4.17 -13.75
C LYS A 525 74.40 5.21 -14.88
N THR A 526 73.96 6.40 -14.47
CA THR A 526 74.10 7.72 -15.10
C THR A 526 75.53 8.26 -15.10
N THR A 527 75.90 8.99 -16.16
CA THR A 527 76.98 9.99 -16.15
C THR A 527 76.51 11.19 -16.96
N GLN A 528 76.47 12.37 -16.34
CA GLN A 528 76.15 13.63 -17.00
C GLN A 528 77.32 14.11 -17.87
N ARG A 529 77.00 14.65 -19.06
CA ARG A 529 77.80 15.68 -19.72
C ARG A 529 76.92 16.56 -20.62
N ASN A 530 77.05 17.87 -20.42
CA ASN A 530 76.42 18.96 -21.18
C ASN A 530 76.79 18.96 -22.67
N GLY A 531 75.89 19.45 -23.52
CA GLY A 531 76.25 20.05 -24.80
C GLY A 531 75.19 20.01 -25.90
N LEU A 532 74.46 21.13 -26.04
CA LEU A 532 73.98 21.74 -27.30
C LEU A 532 72.91 21.04 -28.17
N ALA A 533 71.81 21.80 -28.35
CA ALA A 533 70.81 21.78 -29.42
C ALA A 533 69.83 20.58 -29.50
N ARG A 534 68.75 20.66 -28.72
CA ARG A 534 67.50 19.94 -29.01
C ARG A 534 66.70 20.77 -30.04
N ALA A 535 66.52 20.20 -31.22
CA ALA A 535 65.53 20.67 -32.20
C ALA A 535 64.13 20.65 -31.56
N PRO A 536 63.21 21.55 -31.94
CA PRO A 536 61.92 21.65 -31.28
C PRO A 536 61.09 20.38 -31.55
N GLU A 537 60.61 19.74 -30.48
CA GLU A 537 59.45 18.86 -30.55
C GLU A 537 58.28 19.67 -31.11
N GLN A 538 57.87 19.31 -32.31
CA GLN A 538 56.79 19.97 -33.04
C GLN A 538 55.47 19.62 -32.35
N ALA A 539 54.79 20.65 -31.84
CA ALA A 539 53.49 20.57 -31.20
C ALA A 539 52.45 19.91 -32.13
N ALA A 540 51.60 19.07 -31.54
CA ALA A 540 50.35 18.62 -32.15
C ALA A 540 49.58 19.86 -32.63
N ARG A 541 49.20 19.87 -33.90
CA ARG A 541 48.52 21.01 -34.51
C ARG A 541 47.03 20.82 -34.28
N GLU A 542 46.47 21.50 -33.29
CA GLU A 542 45.03 21.61 -33.07
C GLU A 542 44.41 22.28 -34.30
N VAL A 543 43.53 21.55 -35.01
CA VAL A 543 42.71 22.13 -36.07
C VAL A 543 41.33 22.36 -35.49
N THR A 544 40.94 23.62 -35.36
CA THR A 544 39.58 24.00 -34.98
C THR A 544 38.74 24.14 -36.25
N LEU A 545 37.85 23.19 -36.50
CA LEU A 545 36.86 23.30 -37.57
C LEU A 545 35.64 24.05 -37.02
N LYS A 546 35.30 25.16 -37.68
CA LYS A 546 34.12 25.97 -37.36
C LYS A 546 33.07 25.71 -38.42
N GLU A 547 32.02 25.00 -38.05
CA GLU A 547 30.88 24.73 -38.93
C GLU A 547 29.59 25.29 -38.35
N ARG A 548 28.65 25.67 -39.21
CA ARG A 548 27.33 26.15 -38.80
C ARG A 548 26.30 25.05 -38.99
N TYR A 549 25.39 24.95 -38.03
CA TYR A 549 24.25 24.04 -38.07
C TYR A 549 23.07 24.69 -37.36
N ASN A 550 21.88 24.13 -37.54
CA ASN A 550 20.65 24.71 -37.04
C ASN A 550 20.04 23.86 -35.93
N ILE A 551 19.63 24.53 -34.86
CA ILE A 551 18.89 23.97 -33.72
C ILE A 551 17.51 24.61 -33.63
N THR A 552 16.59 23.99 -32.90
CA THR A 552 15.33 24.64 -32.52
C THR A 552 15.53 25.59 -31.33
N SER A 553 14.54 26.41 -30.98
CA SER A 553 14.61 27.22 -29.74
C SER A 553 14.49 26.39 -28.46
N LEU A 554 13.95 25.18 -28.54
CA LEU A 554 13.63 24.34 -27.38
C LEU A 554 14.84 24.06 -26.47
N PRO A 555 16.03 23.66 -26.99
CA PRO A 555 17.23 23.50 -26.17
C PRO A 555 17.62 24.73 -25.37
N LYS A 556 17.46 25.93 -25.94
CA LYS A 556 17.84 27.18 -25.26
C LYS A 556 16.89 27.48 -24.10
N GLU A 557 15.59 27.31 -24.31
CA GLU A 557 14.59 27.51 -23.27
C GLU A 557 14.74 26.48 -22.14
N ILE A 558 15.06 25.23 -22.46
CA ILE A 558 15.38 24.19 -21.46
C ILE A 558 16.65 24.56 -20.68
N LEU A 559 17.69 25.02 -21.38
CA LEU A 559 18.93 25.46 -20.76
C LEU A 559 18.69 26.64 -19.82
N GLU A 560 17.89 27.63 -20.24
CA GLU A 560 17.52 28.80 -19.43
C GLU A 560 16.78 28.37 -18.15
N MET A 561 15.80 27.47 -18.26
CA MET A 561 15.12 26.91 -17.09
C MET A 561 16.08 26.20 -16.12
N ILE A 562 17.01 25.39 -16.64
CA ILE A 562 18.01 24.71 -15.81
C ILE A 562 18.93 25.72 -15.14
N THR A 563 19.39 26.76 -15.86
CA THR A 563 20.22 27.81 -15.27
C THR A 563 19.49 28.62 -14.19
N GLN A 564 18.20 28.89 -14.37
CA GLN A 564 17.37 29.57 -13.37
C GLN A 564 17.26 28.71 -12.11
N ILE A 565 17.00 27.41 -12.25
CA ILE A 565 16.90 26.47 -11.11
C ILE A 565 18.22 26.39 -10.34
N VAL A 566 19.36 26.32 -11.03
CA VAL A 566 20.68 26.33 -10.38
C VAL A 566 20.92 27.67 -9.67
N SER A 567 20.59 28.80 -10.30
CA SER A 567 20.70 30.11 -9.66
C SER A 567 19.78 30.25 -8.44
N ASP A 568 18.57 29.71 -8.50
CA ASP A 568 17.61 29.72 -7.39
C ASP A 568 18.14 28.89 -6.21
N ALA A 569 18.75 27.73 -6.48
CA ALA A 569 19.40 26.90 -5.46
C ALA A 569 20.59 27.63 -4.81
N GLU A 570 21.42 28.32 -5.60
CA GLU A 570 22.52 29.14 -5.08
C GLU A 570 22.01 30.31 -4.20
N LYS A 571 20.91 30.97 -4.61
CA LYS A 571 20.29 32.07 -3.82
C LYS A 571 19.75 31.57 -2.48
N LEU A 572 19.15 30.38 -2.44
CA LEU A 572 18.65 29.77 -1.20
C LEU A 572 19.77 29.41 -0.21
N GLU A 573 21.01 29.18 -0.69
CA GLU A 573 22.17 28.91 0.17
C GLU A 573 22.94 30.17 0.60
N THR A 574 22.97 31.23 -0.22
CA THR A 574 23.89 32.37 -0.04
C THR A 574 23.23 33.70 0.36
N SER A 575 21.92 33.85 0.18
CA SER A 575 21.18 35.10 0.42
C SER A 575 20.58 35.17 1.84
N ASP A 576 19.93 36.29 2.17
CA ASP A 576 19.12 36.50 3.39
C ASP A 576 18.00 35.44 3.53
N LEU A 577 17.69 34.73 2.44
CA LEU A 577 16.81 33.56 2.36
C LEU A 577 17.40 32.26 2.96
N ALA A 578 18.66 32.24 3.40
CA ALA A 578 19.26 31.07 4.06
C ALA A 578 18.57 30.73 5.41
N ASN A 579 17.90 31.70 6.03
CA ASN A 579 17.08 31.51 7.23
C ASN A 579 15.60 31.20 6.90
N SER A 580 15.24 31.16 5.61
CA SER A 580 13.86 30.87 5.20
C SER A 580 13.51 29.41 5.50
N PRO A 581 12.22 29.09 5.75
CA PRO A 581 11.78 27.72 5.97
C PRO A 581 12.00 26.80 4.77
N ILE A 582 12.36 27.34 3.59
CA ILE A 582 12.54 26.61 2.33
C ILE A 582 14.02 26.34 2.03
N ALA A 583 14.95 26.93 2.80
CA ALA A 583 16.40 26.75 2.58
C ALA A 583 16.83 25.28 2.55
N SER A 584 16.14 24.38 3.27
CA SER A 584 16.41 22.94 3.23
C SER A 584 16.06 22.25 1.91
N ALA A 585 15.26 22.88 1.03
CA ALA A 585 14.92 22.36 -0.30
C ALA A 585 15.99 22.64 -1.37
N ALA A 586 17.00 23.49 -1.08
CA ALA A 586 18.08 23.82 -2.01
C ALA A 586 18.81 22.61 -2.64
N PRO A 587 19.21 21.55 -1.89
CA PRO A 587 19.85 20.38 -2.50
C PRO A 587 18.89 19.59 -3.40
N ASP A 588 17.62 19.45 -3.01
CA ASP A 588 16.64 18.68 -3.77
C ASP A 588 16.20 19.43 -5.05
N LEU A 589 16.29 20.77 -5.05
CA LEU A 589 16.06 21.59 -6.24
C LEU A 589 17.05 21.27 -7.37
N LEU A 590 18.30 20.87 -7.02
CA LEU A 590 19.30 20.45 -8.00
C LEU A 590 19.05 19.08 -8.64
N SER A 591 18.06 18.32 -8.15
CA SER A 591 17.60 17.09 -8.82
C SER A 591 16.64 17.38 -10.00
N LEU A 592 16.00 18.56 -9.98
CA LEU A 592 14.98 18.96 -10.95
C LEU A 592 15.50 19.00 -12.40
N PRO A 593 16.72 19.50 -12.71
CA PRO A 593 17.29 19.45 -14.05
C PRO A 593 17.30 18.04 -14.66
N GLY A 594 17.60 17.00 -13.86
CA GLY A 594 17.56 15.62 -14.33
C GLY A 594 16.17 15.17 -14.77
N LEU A 595 15.14 15.57 -14.01
CA LEU A 595 13.74 15.29 -14.32
C LEU A 595 13.26 16.04 -15.57
N LEU A 596 13.68 17.30 -15.76
CA LEU A 596 13.40 18.08 -16.97
C LEU A 596 13.98 17.41 -18.22
N LEU A 597 15.23 16.95 -18.15
CA LEU A 597 15.90 16.25 -19.26
C LEU A 597 15.29 14.88 -19.53
N ALA A 598 14.80 14.18 -18.51
CA ALA A 598 14.03 12.95 -18.69
C ALA A 598 12.69 13.22 -19.40
N MET A 599 11.95 14.25 -18.99
CA MET A 599 10.69 14.65 -19.64
C MET A 599 10.91 15.05 -21.10
N TYR A 600 11.96 15.81 -21.39
CA TYR A 600 12.35 16.14 -22.77
C TYR A 600 12.56 14.87 -23.60
N ARG A 601 13.42 13.93 -23.16
CA ARG A 601 13.67 12.68 -23.90
C ARG A 601 12.40 11.84 -24.10
N ALA A 602 11.48 11.85 -23.14
CA ALA A 602 10.23 11.10 -23.22
C ALA A 602 9.22 11.69 -24.23
N SER A 603 9.22 13.02 -24.43
CA SER A 603 8.17 13.71 -25.20
C SER A 603 8.66 14.44 -26.46
N ALA A 604 9.97 14.60 -26.64
CA ALA A 604 10.55 15.27 -27.80
C ALA A 604 10.26 14.51 -29.10
N SER A 605 10.43 13.18 -29.15
CA SER A 605 10.16 12.39 -30.37
C SER A 605 8.77 12.66 -30.98
N ALA A 606 7.71 12.68 -30.15
CA ALA A 606 6.35 12.97 -30.60
C ALA A 606 6.19 14.42 -31.14
N SER A 607 6.92 15.36 -30.56
CA SER A 607 6.86 16.79 -30.92
C SER A 607 7.64 17.08 -32.20
N TYR A 608 8.74 16.37 -32.45
CA TYR A 608 9.60 16.54 -33.62
C TYR A 608 9.09 15.76 -34.83
N ALA A 609 8.30 14.69 -34.62
CA ALA A 609 7.71 13.88 -35.70
C ALA A 609 6.85 14.67 -36.70
N ALA A 610 6.32 15.83 -36.31
CA ALA A 610 5.54 16.68 -37.21
C ALA A 610 6.35 17.35 -38.32
N HIS A 611 7.68 17.42 -38.19
CA HIS A 611 8.57 18.07 -39.16
C HIS A 611 9.34 17.02 -39.97
N SER A 612 9.49 17.23 -41.29
CA SER A 612 10.16 16.26 -42.20
C SER A 612 11.60 15.96 -41.82
N SER A 613 12.29 16.93 -41.22
CA SER A 613 13.67 16.80 -40.71
C SER A 613 13.73 16.70 -39.18
N GLY A 614 12.63 16.29 -38.53
CA GLY A 614 12.50 16.24 -37.08
C GLY A 614 13.60 15.44 -36.39
N SER A 615 13.94 14.25 -36.91
CA SER A 615 15.00 13.40 -36.36
C SER A 615 16.38 14.08 -36.39
N MET A 616 16.67 14.84 -37.45
CA MET A 616 17.94 15.58 -37.59
C MET A 616 18.01 16.79 -36.66
N PHE A 617 16.90 17.51 -36.47
CA PHE A 617 16.82 18.55 -35.45
C PHE A 617 16.98 17.95 -34.04
N LEU A 618 16.33 16.82 -33.77
CA LEU A 618 16.43 16.14 -32.47
C LEU A 618 17.86 15.71 -32.15
N TYR A 619 18.61 15.25 -33.16
CA TYR A 619 20.04 14.98 -33.06
C TYR A 619 20.84 16.24 -32.70
N ASN A 620 20.72 17.30 -33.51
CA ASN A 620 21.43 18.57 -33.27
C ASN A 620 21.11 19.17 -31.90
N ASP A 621 19.84 19.23 -31.55
CA ASP A 621 19.32 19.81 -30.32
C ASP A 621 19.82 19.06 -29.08
N SER A 622 19.83 17.73 -29.14
CA SER A 622 20.30 16.89 -28.04
C SER A 622 21.81 17.00 -27.84
N LEU A 623 22.59 17.02 -28.93
CA LEU A 623 24.05 17.18 -28.85
C LEU A 623 24.44 18.58 -28.39
N TRP A 624 23.78 19.62 -28.91
CA TRP A 624 24.02 20.99 -28.48
C TRP A 624 23.70 21.17 -26.99
N LEU A 625 22.54 20.66 -26.55
CA LEU A 625 22.12 20.77 -25.15
C LEU A 625 23.08 20.00 -24.23
N ALA A 626 23.55 18.82 -24.63
CA ALA A 626 24.56 18.05 -23.89
C ALA A 626 25.87 18.83 -23.72
N GLU A 627 26.40 19.41 -24.80
CA GLU A 627 27.63 20.23 -24.76
C GLU A 627 27.47 21.44 -23.82
N ARG A 628 26.33 22.14 -23.87
CA ARG A 628 26.06 23.29 -22.99
C ARG A 628 25.88 22.89 -21.54
N LEU A 629 25.26 21.76 -21.26
CA LEU A 629 25.12 21.24 -19.90
C LEU A 629 26.48 20.80 -19.30
N GLN A 630 27.37 20.21 -20.10
CA GLN A 630 28.75 19.92 -19.69
C GLN A 630 29.51 21.21 -19.33
N GLN A 631 29.38 22.25 -20.16
CA GLN A 631 29.95 23.57 -19.88
C GLN A 631 29.40 24.15 -18.57
N LEU A 632 28.07 24.12 -18.37
CA LEU A 632 27.45 24.58 -17.12
C LEU A 632 27.94 23.80 -15.89
N ALA A 633 28.01 22.46 -15.97
CA ALA A 633 28.51 21.64 -14.87
C ALA A 633 29.97 21.98 -14.52
N SER A 634 30.84 22.13 -15.53
CA SER A 634 32.24 22.51 -15.32
C SER A 634 32.41 23.92 -14.73
N HIS A 635 31.59 24.88 -15.17
CA HIS A 635 31.54 26.23 -14.60
C HIS A 635 31.06 26.23 -13.15
N HIS A 636 30.04 25.42 -12.83
CA HIS A 636 29.51 25.26 -11.48
C HIS A 636 30.55 24.65 -10.53
N ILE A 637 31.26 23.59 -10.96
CA ILE A 637 32.36 22.98 -10.18
C ILE A 637 33.48 24.00 -9.94
N THR A 638 33.88 24.76 -10.96
CA THR A 638 34.97 25.75 -10.84
C THR A 638 34.58 26.93 -9.94
N ARG A 639 33.32 27.38 -9.98
CA ARG A 639 32.79 28.45 -9.15
C ARG A 639 32.66 28.00 -7.69
N SER A 640 32.13 26.79 -7.48
CA SER A 640 31.95 26.22 -6.14
C SER A 640 33.26 25.83 -5.46
N GLY A 641 34.29 25.43 -6.20
CA GLY A 641 35.62 25.15 -5.65
C GLY A 641 36.31 26.35 -4.99
N LYS A 642 35.82 27.59 -5.22
CA LYS A 642 36.28 28.80 -4.53
C LYS A 642 35.53 29.08 -3.22
N HIS A 643 34.38 28.44 -2.99
CA HIS A 643 33.54 28.62 -1.80
C HIS A 643 33.41 27.28 -1.06
N ILE A 644 34.32 27.01 -0.13
CA ILE A 644 34.51 25.73 0.60
C ILE A 644 33.29 25.26 1.43
N GLN A 645 32.17 25.99 1.40
CA GLN A 645 31.00 25.77 2.25
C GLN A 645 29.68 25.41 1.51
N SER A 646 29.63 25.35 0.17
CA SER A 646 28.38 25.00 -0.54
C SER A 646 28.08 23.49 -0.47
N ARG A 647 26.94 23.13 0.12
CA ARG A 647 26.40 21.75 0.12
C ARG A 647 25.89 21.35 -1.28
N THR A 648 25.47 22.32 -2.10
CA THR A 648 25.08 22.14 -3.52
C THR A 648 26.20 21.71 -4.47
N ALA A 649 27.47 21.93 -4.12
CA ALA A 649 28.64 21.71 -5.00
C ALA A 649 28.74 20.28 -5.58
N HIS A 650 28.34 19.28 -4.79
CA HIS A 650 28.43 17.86 -5.12
C HIS A 650 27.09 17.26 -5.60
N ASN A 651 25.99 18.03 -5.59
CA ASN A 651 24.65 17.51 -5.84
C ASN A 651 24.13 17.74 -7.27
N LEU A 652 24.80 18.58 -8.08
CA LEU A 652 24.46 18.74 -9.49
C LEU A 652 25.04 17.58 -10.33
N ASN A 653 24.46 16.38 -10.21
CA ASN A 653 24.86 15.22 -11.01
C ASN A 653 24.17 15.25 -12.39
N LEU A 654 24.75 15.98 -13.33
CA LEU A 654 24.27 16.05 -14.73
C LEU A 654 24.96 15.05 -15.66
N GLU A 655 26.03 14.39 -15.24
CA GLU A 655 26.87 13.56 -16.12
C GLU A 655 26.09 12.40 -16.74
N ALA A 656 25.36 11.64 -15.92
CA ALA A 656 24.51 10.55 -16.40
C ALA A 656 23.41 11.04 -17.37
N HIS A 657 22.85 12.24 -17.12
CA HIS A 657 21.81 12.82 -17.96
C HIS A 657 22.36 13.34 -19.30
N VAL A 658 23.57 13.90 -19.30
CA VAL A 658 24.30 14.32 -20.50
C VAL A 658 24.57 13.11 -21.41
N LEU A 659 25.13 12.02 -20.86
CA LEU A 659 25.35 10.79 -21.63
C LEU A 659 24.04 10.19 -22.16
N ALA A 660 22.98 10.21 -21.36
CA ALA A 660 21.65 9.78 -21.77
C ALA A 660 21.05 10.66 -22.88
N LEU A 661 21.42 11.95 -22.93
CA LEU A 661 20.97 12.90 -23.95
C LEU A 661 21.75 12.73 -25.26
N GLU A 662 23.07 12.57 -25.18
CA GLU A 662 23.91 12.27 -26.35
C GLU A 662 23.48 10.96 -27.03
N SER A 663 23.32 9.90 -26.25
CA SER A 663 22.84 8.60 -26.75
C SER A 663 21.41 8.69 -27.33
N TYR A 664 20.54 9.51 -26.73
CA TYR A 664 19.20 9.76 -27.28
C TYR A 664 19.25 10.45 -28.64
N GLY A 665 20.05 11.52 -28.78
CA GLY A 665 20.24 12.20 -30.06
C GLY A 665 20.83 11.28 -31.13
N LYS A 666 21.88 10.51 -30.78
CA LYS A 666 22.50 9.53 -31.69
C LYS A 666 21.53 8.43 -32.13
N ARG A 667 20.66 7.94 -31.24
CA ARG A 667 19.60 6.97 -31.60
C ARG A 667 18.57 7.54 -32.56
N ALA A 668 18.17 8.81 -32.39
CA ALA A 668 17.27 9.47 -33.32
C ALA A 668 17.89 9.58 -34.72
N TYR A 669 19.17 9.95 -34.80
CA TYR A 669 19.94 9.97 -36.04
C TYR A 669 20.05 8.60 -36.70
N ALA A 670 20.46 7.57 -35.95
CA ALA A 670 20.62 6.22 -36.47
C ALA A 670 19.30 5.64 -37.00
N LYS A 671 18.19 5.85 -36.26
CA LYS A 671 16.86 5.44 -36.69
C LYS A 671 16.43 6.13 -37.99
N GLU A 672 16.72 7.42 -38.15
CA GLU A 672 16.45 8.14 -39.39
C GLU A 672 17.27 7.55 -40.54
N MET A 673 18.58 7.37 -40.34
CA MET A 673 19.47 6.81 -41.35
C MET A 673 19.03 5.41 -41.80
N GLU A 674 18.65 4.55 -40.86
CA GLU A 674 18.17 3.20 -41.19
C GLU A 674 16.84 3.25 -41.94
N SER A 675 15.89 4.09 -41.51
CA SER A 675 14.65 4.30 -42.25
C SER A 675 14.89 4.80 -43.68
N GLN A 676 15.84 5.73 -43.87
CA GLN A 676 16.21 6.20 -45.21
C GLN A 676 16.87 5.11 -46.03
N ARG A 677 17.71 4.28 -45.42
CA ARG A 677 18.36 3.13 -46.07
C ARG A 677 17.30 2.14 -46.57
N THR A 678 16.37 1.72 -45.71
CA THR A 678 15.27 0.83 -46.10
C THR A 678 14.48 1.40 -47.27
N ILE A 679 14.06 2.67 -47.19
CA ILE A 679 13.24 3.25 -48.26
C ILE A 679 14.01 3.35 -49.58
N ILE A 680 15.29 3.71 -49.55
CA ILE A 680 16.12 3.77 -50.75
C ILE A 680 16.34 2.37 -51.34
N THR A 681 16.58 1.38 -50.49
CA THR A 681 16.70 -0.03 -50.89
C THR A 681 15.42 -0.54 -51.54
N ASP A 682 14.26 -0.25 -50.95
CA ASP A 682 12.93 -0.62 -51.48
C ASP A 682 12.64 0.05 -52.84
N LEU A 683 13.03 1.33 -52.98
CA LEU A 683 12.92 2.04 -54.26
C LEU A 683 13.77 1.37 -55.34
N LEU A 684 14.97 0.91 -55.01
CA LEU A 684 15.83 0.15 -55.91
C LEU A 684 15.33 -1.28 -56.17
N ASP A 685 14.71 -1.95 -55.19
CA ASP A 685 14.10 -3.27 -55.38
C ASP A 685 12.98 -3.25 -56.44
N GLY A 686 12.38 -2.09 -56.67
CA GLY A 686 11.47 -1.87 -57.81
C GLY A 686 12.10 -2.18 -59.18
N ALA A 687 13.44 -2.17 -59.30
CA ALA A 687 14.15 -2.55 -60.52
C ALA A 687 14.32 -4.07 -60.69
N GLN A 688 13.97 -4.89 -59.69
CA GLN A 688 14.02 -6.37 -59.73
C GLN A 688 15.39 -6.93 -60.21
N GLY A 689 16.49 -6.34 -59.73
CA GLY A 689 17.85 -6.76 -60.12
C GLY A 689 18.20 -6.45 -61.58
N PHE A 690 17.48 -5.51 -62.22
CA PHE A 690 17.69 -5.06 -63.61
C PHE A 690 17.52 -6.15 -64.69
N VAL A 691 16.90 -7.27 -64.35
CA VAL A 691 16.62 -8.36 -65.31
C VAL A 691 15.67 -7.84 -66.39
N HIS A 692 16.03 -8.07 -67.67
CA HIS A 692 15.26 -7.60 -68.83
C HIS A 692 15.01 -6.08 -68.86
N CYS A 693 15.98 -5.27 -68.39
CA CYS A 693 15.84 -3.81 -68.26
C CYS A 693 15.63 -3.04 -69.59
N THR A 694 15.58 -3.72 -70.74
CA THR A 694 15.25 -3.15 -72.06
C THR A 694 13.85 -3.54 -72.57
N GLU A 695 13.19 -4.50 -71.93
CA GLU A 695 11.86 -5.00 -72.33
C GLU A 695 10.72 -4.30 -71.58
N HIS A 696 9.56 -4.13 -72.23
CA HIS A 696 8.37 -3.60 -71.56
C HIS A 696 7.62 -4.73 -70.83
N PRO A 697 7.21 -4.58 -69.56
CA PRO A 697 7.19 -3.35 -68.73
C PRO A 697 8.45 -3.08 -67.88
N PHE A 698 9.38 -4.04 -67.75
CA PHE A 698 10.54 -3.99 -66.84
C PHE A 698 11.46 -2.78 -67.03
N ASN A 699 11.65 -2.32 -68.28
CA ASN A 699 12.39 -1.09 -68.59
C ASN A 699 11.80 0.14 -67.89
N GLN A 700 10.46 0.25 -67.86
CA GLN A 700 9.78 1.37 -67.18
C GLN A 700 9.92 1.25 -65.66
N GLU A 701 9.85 0.04 -65.11
CA GLU A 701 10.04 -0.20 -63.68
C GLU A 701 11.46 0.18 -63.23
N CYS A 702 12.48 -0.22 -63.99
CA CYS A 702 13.87 0.19 -63.77
C CYS A 702 14.06 1.72 -63.87
N ASP A 703 13.49 2.36 -64.90
CA ASP A 703 13.55 3.82 -65.07
C ASP A 703 12.92 4.55 -63.86
N ILE A 704 11.76 4.09 -63.39
CA ILE A 704 11.05 4.66 -62.24
C ILE A 704 11.86 4.45 -60.95
N ALA A 705 12.41 3.25 -60.72
CA ALA A 705 13.22 2.92 -59.56
C ALA A 705 14.44 3.82 -59.44
N ILE A 706 15.21 3.97 -60.53
CA ILE A 706 16.40 4.84 -60.56
C ILE A 706 16.03 6.31 -60.39
N ALA A 707 15.01 6.79 -61.10
CA ALA A 707 14.55 8.18 -60.97
C ALA A 707 14.09 8.49 -59.53
N SER A 708 13.31 7.60 -58.92
CA SER A 708 12.81 7.76 -57.56
C SER A 708 13.93 7.76 -56.53
N THR A 709 14.96 6.93 -56.71
CA THR A 709 16.15 6.89 -55.84
C THR A 709 16.97 8.18 -55.93
N VAL A 710 17.22 8.69 -57.15
CA VAL A 710 17.89 9.97 -57.37
C VAL A 710 17.11 11.12 -56.72
N ASP A 711 15.80 11.16 -56.95
CA ASP A 711 14.93 12.20 -56.41
C ASP A 711 14.84 12.15 -54.89
N ARG A 712 14.84 10.96 -54.30
CA ARG A 712 14.90 10.79 -52.84
C ARG A 712 16.19 11.35 -52.26
N LEU A 713 17.35 10.99 -52.78
CA LEU A 713 18.64 11.50 -52.28
C LEU A 713 18.77 13.02 -52.43
N ARG A 714 18.33 13.58 -53.56
CA ARG A 714 18.26 15.04 -53.76
C ARG A 714 17.29 15.71 -52.79
N GLY A 715 16.15 15.06 -52.54
CA GLY A 715 15.14 15.49 -51.57
C GLY A 715 15.71 15.57 -50.15
N LEU A 716 16.43 14.53 -49.71
CA LEU A 716 17.09 14.49 -48.41
C LEU A 716 18.17 15.54 -48.27
N HIS A 717 19.03 15.70 -49.29
CA HIS A 717 20.01 16.77 -49.30
C HIS A 717 19.35 18.15 -49.13
N LYS A 718 18.26 18.42 -49.85
CA LYS A 718 17.52 19.69 -49.72
C LYS A 718 16.93 19.88 -48.31
N GLN A 719 16.42 18.81 -47.70
CA GLN A 719 15.83 18.87 -46.36
C GLN A 719 16.88 19.05 -45.27
N TRP A 720 18.03 18.38 -45.37
CA TRP A 720 19.04 18.35 -44.32
C TRP A 720 20.10 19.45 -44.43
N LYS A 721 20.26 20.06 -45.61
CA LYS A 721 21.26 21.12 -45.85
C LYS A 721 21.11 22.31 -44.92
N ASP A 722 19.87 22.69 -44.59
CA ASP A 722 19.57 23.79 -43.68
C ASP A 722 19.38 23.30 -42.23
N VAL A 723 19.83 22.08 -41.90
CA VAL A 723 19.71 21.49 -40.55
C VAL A 723 21.08 21.09 -40.04
N LEU A 724 21.75 20.17 -40.74
CA LEU A 724 23.03 19.58 -40.35
C LEU A 724 24.20 20.52 -40.67
N SER A 725 25.34 20.29 -40.01
CA SER A 725 26.60 20.91 -40.42
C SER A 725 27.03 20.35 -41.77
N HIS A 726 27.92 21.06 -42.48
CA HIS A 726 28.34 20.62 -43.82
C HIS A 726 28.99 19.24 -43.80
N SER A 727 29.88 18.98 -42.84
CA SER A 727 30.49 17.66 -42.68
C SER A 727 29.45 16.58 -42.38
N ALA A 728 28.54 16.80 -41.43
CA ALA A 728 27.50 15.85 -41.07
C ALA A 728 26.55 15.57 -42.24
N LEU A 729 26.17 16.59 -43.02
CA LEU A 729 25.35 16.45 -44.22
C LEU A 729 26.00 15.53 -45.25
N LEU A 730 27.28 15.77 -45.58
CA LEU A 730 27.99 14.96 -46.56
C LEU A 730 28.22 13.54 -46.06
N GLN A 731 28.51 13.35 -44.76
CA GLN A 731 28.62 12.02 -44.15
C GLN A 731 27.30 11.24 -44.24
N SER A 732 26.18 11.84 -43.83
CA SER A 732 24.87 11.20 -43.90
C SER A 732 24.48 10.87 -45.34
N LEU A 733 24.64 11.80 -46.27
CA LEU A 733 24.31 11.58 -47.67
C LEU A 733 25.23 10.56 -48.34
N GLY A 734 26.52 10.57 -48.00
CA GLY A 734 27.52 9.63 -48.50
C GLY A 734 27.24 8.19 -48.06
N SER A 735 26.83 7.99 -46.81
CA SER A 735 26.41 6.68 -46.31
C SER A 735 25.19 6.12 -47.06
N LEU A 736 24.20 6.97 -47.37
CA LEU A 736 23.03 6.55 -48.16
C LEU A 736 23.40 6.27 -49.61
N LEU A 737 24.22 7.14 -50.23
CA LEU A 737 24.70 6.92 -51.60
C LEU A 737 25.51 5.63 -51.71
N SER A 738 26.34 5.33 -50.71
CA SER A 738 27.08 4.06 -50.66
C SER A 738 26.17 2.84 -50.63
N THR A 739 25.02 2.93 -49.96
CA THR A 739 24.00 1.85 -49.99
C THR A 739 23.51 1.61 -51.41
N VAL A 740 23.19 2.70 -52.12
CA VAL A 740 22.73 2.65 -53.51
C VAL A 740 23.80 2.05 -54.41
N THR A 741 25.03 2.54 -54.32
CA THR A 741 26.11 2.09 -55.20
C THR A 741 26.49 0.66 -54.93
N ASN A 742 26.56 0.24 -53.66
CA ASN A 742 26.86 -1.15 -53.31
C ASN A 742 25.75 -2.10 -53.81
N LYS A 743 24.48 -1.74 -53.59
CA LYS A 743 23.35 -2.52 -54.09
C LYS A 743 23.37 -2.66 -55.62
N MET A 744 23.56 -1.56 -56.34
CA MET A 744 23.66 -1.61 -57.80
C MET A 744 24.84 -2.45 -58.30
N VAL A 745 25.99 -2.39 -57.61
CA VAL A 745 27.14 -3.23 -57.95
C VAL A 745 26.78 -4.70 -57.80
N VAL A 746 26.20 -5.09 -56.66
CA VAL A 746 25.80 -6.49 -56.40
C VAL A 746 24.73 -6.95 -57.39
N ASP A 747 23.66 -6.18 -57.59
CA ASP A 747 22.55 -6.55 -58.49
C ASP A 747 23.02 -6.74 -59.94
N ILE A 748 23.99 -5.95 -60.40
CA ILE A 748 24.56 -6.07 -61.76
C ILE A 748 25.56 -7.23 -61.84
N GLU A 749 26.38 -7.44 -60.81
CA GLU A 749 27.34 -8.57 -60.75
C GLU A 749 26.61 -9.93 -60.72
N ASP A 750 25.42 -10.00 -60.11
CA ASP A 750 24.60 -11.21 -60.04
C ASP A 750 23.90 -11.57 -61.37
N MET A 751 23.94 -10.69 -62.38
CA MET A 751 23.35 -10.95 -63.70
C MET A 751 24.18 -11.98 -64.48
N SER A 752 23.59 -13.12 -64.83
CA SER A 752 24.29 -14.21 -65.52
C SER A 752 24.58 -13.97 -67.02
N ASP A 753 23.76 -13.13 -67.68
CA ASP A 753 23.88 -12.79 -69.10
C ASP A 753 23.38 -11.36 -69.30
N ILE A 754 24.19 -10.51 -69.94
CA ILE A 754 23.90 -9.10 -70.18
C ILE A 754 24.08 -8.84 -71.68
N SER A 755 22.98 -8.58 -72.37
CA SER A 755 23.04 -8.22 -73.79
C SER A 755 23.62 -6.81 -74.00
N GLU A 756 24.15 -6.52 -75.19
CA GLU A 756 24.66 -5.18 -75.53
C GLU A 756 23.67 -4.03 -75.24
N PRO A 757 22.36 -4.11 -75.60
CA PRO A 757 21.42 -3.04 -75.26
C PRO A 757 21.14 -2.95 -73.75
N GLU A 758 21.18 -4.07 -73.00
CA GLU A 758 21.06 -4.06 -71.53
C GLU A 758 22.29 -3.42 -70.89
N SER A 759 23.50 -3.72 -71.38
CA SER A 759 24.75 -3.09 -70.90
C SER A 759 24.73 -1.57 -71.09
N GLN A 760 24.27 -1.08 -72.25
CA GLN A 760 24.11 0.35 -72.51
C GLN A 760 23.07 1.00 -71.59
N GLN A 761 21.95 0.30 -71.32
CA GLN A 761 20.91 0.81 -70.44
C GLN A 761 21.36 0.85 -68.96
N LEU A 762 22.04 -0.20 -68.49
CA LEU A 762 22.65 -0.27 -67.16
C LEU A 762 23.67 0.84 -66.95
N ALA A 763 24.55 1.07 -67.93
CA ALA A 763 25.49 2.20 -67.89
C ALA A 763 24.74 3.55 -67.84
N GLY A 764 23.64 3.69 -68.58
CA GLY A 764 22.74 4.84 -68.50
C GLY A 764 22.17 5.06 -67.08
N TYR A 765 21.78 4.00 -66.39
CA TYR A 765 21.34 4.08 -64.99
C TYR A 765 22.49 4.45 -64.04
N CYS A 766 23.66 3.83 -64.22
CA CYS A 766 24.85 4.16 -63.43
C CYS A 766 25.21 5.64 -63.58
N ASN A 767 25.17 6.18 -64.79
CA ASN A 767 25.45 7.60 -65.06
C ASN A 767 24.43 8.55 -64.41
N ARG A 768 23.15 8.15 -64.30
CA ARG A 768 22.13 8.96 -63.59
C ARG A 768 22.39 9.03 -62.09
N ILE A 769 22.85 7.93 -61.48
CA ILE A 769 23.26 7.90 -60.07
C ILE A 769 24.60 8.62 -59.89
N ALA A 770 25.54 8.47 -60.83
CA ALA A 770 26.82 9.17 -60.85
C ALA A 770 26.64 10.70 -60.78
N ALA A 771 25.62 11.24 -61.45
CA ALA A 771 25.28 12.66 -61.42
C ALA A 771 24.92 13.21 -60.02
N LEU A 772 24.73 12.36 -58.99
CA LEU A 772 24.59 12.78 -57.60
C LEU A 772 25.88 13.29 -56.97
N GLU A 773 27.05 13.07 -57.60
CA GLU A 773 28.34 13.62 -57.16
C GLU A 773 28.34 15.15 -57.03
N ALA A 774 27.47 15.82 -57.79
CA ALA A 774 27.27 17.26 -57.71
C ALA A 774 26.79 17.74 -56.32
N LEU A 775 26.26 16.85 -55.48
CA LEU A 775 25.85 17.14 -54.10
C LEU A 775 27.04 17.19 -53.13
N PHE A 776 28.21 16.68 -53.53
CA PHE A 776 29.43 16.57 -52.71
C PHE A 776 30.50 17.59 -53.09
N LEU A 777 30.11 18.68 -53.77
CA LEU A 777 31.03 19.74 -54.12
C LEU A 777 31.47 20.52 -52.86
N PRO A 778 32.76 20.83 -52.70
CA PRO A 778 33.25 21.61 -51.56
C PRO A 778 32.63 23.02 -51.57
N ILE A 779 32.15 23.48 -50.41
CA ILE A 779 31.69 24.86 -50.25
C ILE A 779 32.92 25.79 -50.29
N PRO A 780 32.94 26.83 -51.15
CA PRO A 780 34.03 27.79 -51.16
C PRO A 780 34.09 28.51 -49.80
N PRO A 781 35.29 28.73 -49.23
CA PRO A 781 35.41 29.36 -47.92
C PRO A 781 34.75 30.74 -47.94
N PRO A 782 34.03 31.13 -46.86
CA PRO A 782 33.48 32.47 -46.76
C PRO A 782 34.63 33.48 -46.83
N LEU A 783 34.50 34.46 -47.73
CA LEU A 783 35.38 35.62 -47.83
C LEU A 783 35.30 36.43 -46.53
N THR A 784 36.11 36.07 -45.53
CA THR A 784 36.36 36.91 -44.37
C THR A 784 37.78 37.45 -44.42
N ASP A 785 37.85 38.76 -44.23
CA ASP A 785 39.00 39.67 -44.15
C ASP A 785 39.60 40.16 -45.47
N ALA A 786 39.11 41.35 -45.85
CA ALA A 786 39.66 42.25 -46.85
C ALA A 786 41.03 42.81 -46.43
N THR A 787 42.05 41.97 -46.25
CA THR A 787 43.46 42.39 -46.21
C THR A 787 44.41 41.28 -46.65
N ALA A 788 44.34 40.87 -47.92
CA ALA A 788 45.49 40.28 -48.61
C ALA A 788 45.28 40.39 -50.12
N ALA A 789 45.72 41.50 -50.70
CA ALA A 789 46.01 41.55 -52.12
C ALA A 789 47.25 40.67 -52.39
N ALA A 790 47.06 39.45 -52.90
CA ALA A 790 48.15 38.68 -53.51
C ALA A 790 47.63 37.54 -54.43
N GLN A 791 47.69 37.84 -55.73
CA GLN A 791 47.99 36.95 -56.87
C GLN A 791 46.94 35.92 -57.36
N PRO A 792 46.52 36.02 -58.64
CA PRO A 792 45.72 35.01 -59.32
C PRO A 792 46.65 33.97 -59.96
N HIS A 793 47.12 32.99 -59.19
CA HIS A 793 47.86 31.85 -59.74
C HIS A 793 47.48 30.55 -59.02
N SER A 794 46.35 29.98 -59.39
CA SER A 794 46.15 28.53 -59.41
C SER A 794 45.04 28.23 -60.40
N ASN A 795 45.33 27.32 -61.32
CA ASN A 795 44.50 26.90 -62.44
C ASN A 795 43.02 26.75 -62.08
N GLU A 796 42.15 27.13 -63.01
CA GLU A 796 40.77 26.68 -63.12
C GLU A 796 40.75 25.14 -63.22
N GLN A 797 40.94 24.46 -62.09
CA GLN A 797 40.57 23.06 -61.93
C GLN A 797 39.15 23.09 -61.40
N ASP A 798 38.23 22.51 -62.16
CA ASP A 798 36.86 22.30 -61.71
C ASP A 798 36.88 21.67 -60.31
N PRO A 799 36.01 22.14 -59.39
CA PRO A 799 35.99 21.65 -58.01
C PRO A 799 35.79 20.13 -58.01
N VAL A 800 36.80 19.40 -57.53
CA VAL A 800 36.75 17.93 -57.47
C VAL A 800 35.71 17.51 -56.43
N PRO A 801 34.70 16.70 -56.80
CA PRO A 801 33.70 16.20 -55.86
C PRO A 801 34.33 15.39 -54.73
N LEU A 802 33.89 15.61 -53.50
CA LEU A 802 34.36 14.87 -52.32
C LEU A 802 33.66 13.52 -52.15
N THR A 803 32.89 13.06 -53.15
CA THR A 803 32.04 11.86 -53.07
C THR A 803 32.82 10.62 -52.62
N ALA A 804 34.02 10.39 -53.16
CA ALA A 804 34.85 9.24 -52.81
C ALA A 804 35.34 9.24 -51.35
N LEU A 805 35.33 10.38 -50.66
CA LEU A 805 35.68 10.48 -49.24
C LEU A 805 34.53 10.07 -48.32
N TYR A 806 33.28 10.27 -48.75
CA TYR A 806 32.08 10.10 -47.93
C TYR A 806 31.24 8.86 -48.31
N ALA A 807 31.38 8.35 -49.53
CA ALA A 807 30.64 7.19 -50.03
C ALA A 807 31.59 6.00 -50.28
N PRO A 808 31.67 5.01 -49.36
CA PRO A 808 32.41 3.78 -49.64
C PRO A 808 31.79 3.05 -50.85
N HIS A 809 32.59 2.35 -51.64
CA HIS A 809 32.20 1.69 -52.91
C HIS A 809 31.93 2.63 -54.10
N TRP A 810 32.10 3.96 -53.94
CA TRP A 810 31.92 4.91 -55.05
C TRP A 810 32.85 4.64 -56.22
N LEU A 811 34.12 4.35 -55.97
CA LEU A 811 35.11 4.08 -57.02
C LEU A 811 34.81 2.77 -57.75
N LYS A 812 34.54 1.67 -57.02
CA LYS A 812 34.08 0.39 -57.60
C LYS A 812 32.86 0.59 -58.53
N PHE A 813 31.87 1.36 -58.10
CA PHE A 813 30.69 1.69 -58.90
C PHE A 813 31.00 2.50 -60.18
N GLN A 814 31.88 3.49 -60.11
CA GLN A 814 32.33 4.25 -61.29
C GLN A 814 33.09 3.36 -62.29
N TYR A 815 33.93 2.46 -61.79
CA TYR A 815 34.61 1.48 -62.64
C TYR A 815 33.63 0.48 -63.27
N LEU A 816 32.59 0.05 -62.55
CA LEU A 816 31.52 -0.78 -63.12
C LEU A 816 30.83 -0.08 -64.30
N ALA A 817 30.45 1.19 -64.13
CA ALA A 817 29.84 1.98 -65.20
C ALA A 817 30.73 2.05 -66.44
N ASN A 818 32.04 2.26 -66.24
CA ASN A 818 33.03 2.26 -67.34
C ASN A 818 33.15 0.89 -68.02
N ILE A 819 33.11 -0.21 -67.26
CA ILE A 819 33.19 -1.58 -67.82
C ILE A 819 31.98 -1.87 -68.71
N LEU A 820 30.77 -1.50 -68.30
CA LEU A 820 29.53 -1.71 -69.07
C LEU A 820 29.54 -1.00 -70.43
N GLU A 821 30.28 0.10 -70.59
CA GLU A 821 30.41 0.83 -71.86
C GLU A 821 31.65 0.44 -72.69
N SER A 822 32.57 -0.35 -72.11
CA SER A 822 33.89 -0.60 -72.70
C SER A 822 33.95 -1.89 -73.53
N PRO A 823 34.65 -1.90 -74.69
CA PRO A 823 34.94 -3.15 -75.38
C PRO A 823 35.97 -3.99 -74.61
N LEU A 824 36.00 -5.29 -74.88
CA LEU A 824 36.88 -6.26 -74.19
C LEU A 824 38.38 -5.88 -74.18
N VAL A 825 38.85 -5.16 -75.21
CA VAL A 825 40.24 -4.69 -75.30
C VAL A 825 40.53 -3.62 -74.26
N ASP A 826 39.58 -2.72 -74.03
CA ASP A 826 39.73 -1.59 -73.10
C ASP A 826 39.56 -2.08 -71.66
N ILE A 827 38.66 -3.04 -71.40
CA ILE A 827 38.57 -3.73 -70.10
C ILE A 827 39.90 -4.40 -69.75
N LYS A 828 40.52 -5.07 -70.74
CA LYS A 828 41.84 -5.68 -70.57
C LYS A 828 42.92 -4.64 -70.29
N TYR A 829 42.86 -3.49 -70.97
CA TYR A 829 43.76 -2.37 -70.72
C TYR A 829 43.58 -1.81 -69.30
N LEU A 830 42.35 -1.58 -68.85
CA LEU A 830 42.04 -1.10 -67.50
C LEU A 830 42.50 -2.08 -66.41
N TRP A 831 42.43 -3.39 -66.66
CA TRP A 831 42.99 -4.41 -65.76
C TRP A 831 44.51 -4.49 -65.78
N THR A 832 45.13 -4.24 -66.94
CA THR A 832 46.59 -4.40 -67.12
C THR A 832 47.38 -3.14 -66.77
N GLU A 833 46.94 -1.97 -67.21
CA GLU A 833 47.61 -0.69 -67.02
C GLU A 833 46.86 0.25 -66.06
N GLY A 834 45.57 0.02 -65.83
CA GLY A 834 44.75 0.81 -64.91
C GLY A 834 44.75 0.31 -63.46
N GLU A 835 44.01 1.03 -62.61
CA GLU A 835 43.84 0.73 -61.18
C GLU A 835 42.64 -0.17 -60.89
N LEU A 836 42.08 -0.83 -61.90
CA LEU A 836 40.88 -1.65 -61.76
C LEU A 836 41.05 -2.80 -60.74
N GLY A 837 42.26 -3.34 -60.61
CA GLY A 837 42.60 -4.39 -59.65
C GLY A 837 42.72 -3.93 -58.19
N LEU A 838 42.46 -2.66 -57.87
CA LEU A 838 42.28 -2.18 -56.49
C LEU A 838 40.84 -2.31 -55.99
N GLU A 839 39.87 -2.26 -56.92
CA GLU A 839 38.43 -2.20 -56.59
C GLU A 839 37.69 -3.50 -56.96
N PHE A 840 38.20 -4.30 -57.90
CA PHE A 840 37.60 -5.57 -58.33
C PHE A 840 38.53 -6.77 -58.11
N ASP A 841 37.96 -7.86 -57.63
CA ASP A 841 38.63 -9.14 -57.56
C ASP A 841 38.71 -9.84 -58.92
N THR A 842 39.66 -10.77 -59.06
CA THR A 842 39.87 -11.51 -60.32
C THR A 842 38.65 -12.29 -60.78
N GLU A 843 37.92 -12.91 -59.86
CA GLU A 843 36.74 -13.70 -60.24
C GLU A 843 35.53 -12.79 -60.49
N GLU A 844 35.32 -11.73 -59.70
CA GLU A 844 34.29 -10.71 -59.96
C GLU A 844 34.40 -10.15 -61.40
N LEU A 845 35.60 -9.75 -61.81
CA LEU A 845 35.83 -9.25 -63.17
C LEU A 845 35.64 -10.33 -64.24
N VAL A 846 36.01 -11.58 -63.96
CA VAL A 846 35.82 -12.68 -64.91
C VAL A 846 34.34 -12.99 -65.08
N ASP A 847 33.57 -13.01 -64.01
CA ASP A 847 32.14 -13.26 -64.04
C ASP A 847 31.41 -12.17 -64.84
N LEU A 848 31.78 -10.90 -64.61
CA LEU A 848 31.26 -9.77 -65.39
C LEU A 848 31.64 -9.85 -66.89
N VAL A 849 32.87 -10.26 -67.23
CA VAL A 849 33.29 -10.48 -68.62
C VAL A 849 32.55 -11.67 -69.26
N VAL A 850 32.22 -12.70 -68.48
CA VAL A 850 31.43 -13.84 -68.96
C VAL A 850 29.98 -13.42 -69.22
N ALA A 851 29.41 -12.56 -68.38
CA ALA A 851 28.07 -12.01 -68.54
C ALA A 851 27.95 -11.04 -69.72
N LEU A 852 28.95 -10.19 -69.98
CA LEU A 852 28.90 -9.15 -71.03
C LEU A 852 29.25 -9.64 -72.45
N PHE A 853 30.02 -10.72 -72.57
CA PHE A 853 30.55 -11.17 -73.87
C PHE A 853 30.20 -12.63 -74.18
N ALA A 854 29.75 -12.87 -75.40
CA ALA A 854 29.48 -14.22 -75.91
C ALA A 854 30.76 -15.10 -75.94
N ASP A 855 30.58 -16.43 -75.89
CA ASP A 855 31.70 -17.39 -75.88
C ASP A 855 32.50 -17.42 -77.19
N THR A 856 33.51 -16.55 -77.25
CA THR A 856 34.42 -16.43 -78.38
C THR A 856 35.85 -16.78 -77.98
N PRO A 857 36.74 -17.13 -78.95
CA PRO A 857 38.15 -17.32 -78.68
C PRO A 857 38.81 -16.09 -78.02
N HIS A 858 38.34 -14.89 -78.37
CA HIS A 858 38.81 -13.62 -77.81
C HIS A 858 38.43 -13.48 -76.33
N ARG A 859 37.19 -13.80 -75.95
CA ARG A 859 36.75 -13.83 -74.55
C ARG A 859 37.55 -14.84 -73.72
N ARG A 860 37.71 -16.08 -74.21
CA ARG A 860 38.50 -17.11 -73.50
C ARG A 860 39.96 -16.71 -73.32
N GLY A 861 40.54 -16.02 -74.30
CA GLY A 861 41.88 -15.45 -74.21
C GLY A 861 41.99 -14.35 -73.14
N ALA A 862 41.04 -13.42 -73.12
CA ALA A 862 40.99 -12.34 -72.12
C ALA A 862 40.83 -12.88 -70.69
N VAL A 863 39.92 -13.85 -70.48
CA VAL A 863 39.72 -14.50 -69.16
C VAL A 863 40.99 -15.21 -68.69
N ALA A 864 41.70 -15.91 -69.58
CA ALA A 864 42.97 -16.56 -69.23
C ALA A 864 44.07 -15.54 -68.86
N GLU A 865 44.09 -14.38 -69.51
CA GLU A 865 45.03 -13.30 -69.24
C GLU A 865 44.73 -12.59 -67.90
N ILE A 866 43.45 -12.34 -67.60
CA ILE A 866 43.00 -11.77 -66.33
C ILE A 866 43.38 -12.68 -65.15
N ARG A 867 43.05 -13.99 -65.24
CA ARG A 867 43.41 -15.00 -64.21
C ARG A 867 44.91 -15.22 -64.09
N GLY A 868 45.65 -15.13 -65.20
CA GLY A 868 47.10 -15.35 -65.23
C GLY A 868 47.93 -14.30 -64.47
N ARG A 869 47.37 -13.11 -64.20
CA ARG A 869 48.13 -11.98 -63.64
C ARG A 869 48.20 -11.95 -62.10
N ARG A 870 47.27 -12.60 -61.38
CA ARG A 870 47.33 -12.65 -59.90
C ARG A 870 48.39 -13.63 -59.37
N GLY A 871 49.03 -14.42 -60.24
CA GLY A 871 50.15 -15.30 -59.90
C GLY A 871 51.49 -14.58 -59.64
N VAL A 872 51.55 -13.25 -59.76
CA VAL A 872 52.74 -12.45 -59.47
C VAL A 872 52.35 -11.21 -58.66
N ARG A 873 52.14 -11.39 -57.35
CA ARG A 873 52.46 -10.39 -56.33
C ARG A 873 52.96 -11.09 -55.09
#